data_AF-A0A435GQE7-F1
#
_entry.id   AF-A0A435GQE7-F1
#
_cell.length_a   1.000
_cell.length_b   1.000
_cell.length_c   1.000
_cell.angle_alpha   90.00
_cell.angle_beta   90.00
_cell.angle_gamma   90.00
#
_symmetry.space_group_name_H-M   'P 1'
#
loop_
_entity.id
_entity.type
_entity.pdbx_description
1 polymer ?
#
loop_
_entity_poly.entity_id
_entity_poly.type
_entity_poly.pdbx_seq_one_letter_code
_entity_poly.pdbx_strand_id
1 'polypeptide(L)'
;MNLSNRNHRYRNRLLVSTAIAGATLLGFGQSAEAACVPVVSPNYVCSGANTTGQLVPTTVGLPLDLGDFIALALAPANPSVTTDPGFSVTTSDPYALGILGSGAVSYTDANASPLTSTTGIGLGVVSLVPQAADPYYGPNPGGAVAIDTSGAVTGALIGLAAINTGDGATTVKATGDVTATGANSYGLFAYSQGSVATVTTGMVSGKKSAIYAVNQGTTADLSIAANGDVIGGTLYGIYAINGGRQFDVVNTILNGTVTFVSGPPASAGKDLTVTANGKVDSGNTGIFVENYGTGATSITTKGAVTAAGLYGIYAFSGGTDLTIDAVAVSGVVYGIYADNKGTGSTSITAKAAVTGTNDTGIYAFNDDTTTAGLTVDAMAVSGGKYGIHAENRGAGATSVTAKGAVTGTDRVGIIAVNAALTFNPDGTFAGVANTNATDLTVDVIAVSGGKTGIYALNTGTGATSITAAGAVTGTDDFGINAVNSSTATGLTVNATAVSGGGTGIYARNYGTGATSITATGSVIGTDGDGINAHNDSTAKDLTVDAMSVSGDVMGIDVINYGTGATRVKATGTVTGTTNFGIYAINGSLTTGGLKVDAAAVSGSIYGIYTENSGGATTSITATGTVEGANAAIIAQSSVAQAISISLSGATRNSAQTATALAVLTVGGSTALTNDGTLTGRSTFVVWTIW
;
A
#
# COMPACT_ATOMS: atom_id res chain seq x y z
N MET A 1 48.95 -65.48 -3.59
CA MET A 1 49.81 -66.09 -4.62
C MET A 1 48.93 -66.54 -5.77
N ASN A 2 49.18 -65.99 -6.95
CA ASN A 2 48.53 -66.32 -8.20
C ASN A 2 49.02 -67.70 -8.69
N LEU A 3 48.18 -68.53 -9.29
CA LEU A 3 48.50 -69.37 -10.47
C LEU A 3 47.34 -70.29 -10.88
N SER A 4 46.87 -70.01 -12.08
CA SER A 4 46.10 -70.85 -13.01
C SER A 4 46.71 -72.24 -13.23
N ASN A 5 45.87 -73.26 -13.44
CA ASN A 5 45.95 -74.07 -14.67
C ASN A 5 44.74 -74.98 -14.88
N ARG A 6 44.08 -74.79 -16.04
CA ARG A 6 43.24 -75.80 -16.70
C ARG A 6 44.14 -76.69 -17.54
N ASN A 7 43.80 -77.97 -17.68
CA ASN A 7 43.88 -78.64 -18.98
C ASN A 7 43.14 -79.99 -19.07
N HIS A 8 42.52 -80.17 -20.24
CA HIS A 8 42.15 -81.40 -20.96
C HIS A 8 40.91 -82.25 -20.60
N ARG A 9 39.82 -81.99 -21.38
CA ARG A 9 39.15 -82.88 -22.37
C ARG A 9 39.16 -84.41 -22.14
N TYR A 10 38.00 -85.08 -22.08
CA TYR A 10 37.17 -85.62 -23.19
C TYR A 10 36.01 -86.50 -22.64
N ARG A 11 34.93 -86.55 -23.44
CA ARG A 11 33.62 -87.18 -23.23
C ARG A 11 33.66 -88.73 -23.17
N ASN A 12 32.70 -89.35 -22.47
CA ASN A 12 31.54 -90.08 -23.08
C ASN A 12 30.83 -91.04 -22.10
N ARG A 13 29.52 -90.84 -21.88
CA ARG A 13 28.40 -91.79 -22.10
C ARG A 13 27.20 -91.60 -21.14
N LEU A 14 26.19 -90.93 -21.70
CA LEU A 14 24.76 -91.24 -21.73
C LEU A 14 24.25 -92.38 -20.81
N LEU A 15 23.30 -92.04 -19.92
CA LEU A 15 22.14 -92.88 -19.60
C LEU A 15 20.96 -91.98 -19.24
N VAL A 16 19.89 -92.19 -19.99
CA VAL A 16 18.60 -91.48 -19.97
C VAL A 16 17.72 -92.08 -18.88
N SER A 17 17.05 -91.23 -18.09
CA SER A 17 15.66 -91.48 -17.67
C SER A 17 15.02 -90.17 -17.24
N THR A 18 14.14 -89.69 -18.10
CA THR A 18 13.22 -88.57 -17.94
C THR A 18 11.99 -89.02 -17.14
N ALA A 19 11.57 -88.23 -16.16
CA ALA A 19 10.21 -88.19 -15.64
C ALA A 19 9.75 -86.74 -15.52
N ILE A 20 8.49 -86.55 -15.89
CA ILE A 20 7.84 -85.34 -16.40
C ILE A 20 7.24 -84.48 -15.27
N ALA A 21 7.64 -83.20 -15.28
CA ALA A 21 6.82 -81.99 -15.23
C ALA A 21 5.76 -81.77 -14.13
N GLY A 22 6.03 -80.74 -13.31
CA GLY A 22 5.03 -79.83 -12.75
C GLY A 22 5.41 -78.42 -13.16
N ALA A 23 4.92 -77.95 -14.32
CA ALA A 23 5.12 -76.60 -14.79
C ALA A 23 4.21 -75.65 -13.98
N THR A 24 4.82 -74.85 -13.11
CA THR A 24 4.27 -73.58 -12.70
C THR A 24 4.15 -72.71 -13.95
N LEU A 25 2.92 -72.43 -14.39
CA LEU A 25 2.66 -71.33 -15.31
C LEU A 25 3.07 -70.03 -14.62
N LEU A 26 4.31 -69.62 -14.86
CA LEU A 26 4.66 -68.21 -14.87
C LEU A 26 3.86 -67.61 -16.03
N GLY A 27 2.72 -67.01 -15.69
CA GLY A 27 2.20 -65.94 -16.53
C GLY A 27 3.32 -64.91 -16.60
N PHE A 28 3.99 -64.85 -17.76
CA PHE A 28 4.78 -63.69 -18.14
C PHE A 28 3.81 -62.51 -18.18
N GLY A 29 3.61 -61.84 -17.04
CA GLY A 29 3.21 -60.46 -17.05
C GLY A 29 4.30 -59.76 -17.83
N GLN A 30 3.97 -59.26 -19.03
CA GLN A 30 4.84 -58.33 -19.72
C GLN A 30 5.19 -57.25 -18.71
N SER A 31 6.47 -57.11 -18.39
CA SER A 31 6.97 -55.95 -17.66
C SER A 31 6.59 -54.76 -18.53
N ALA A 32 5.50 -54.07 -18.19
CA ALA A 32 5.21 -52.78 -18.79
C ALA A 32 6.43 -51.91 -18.48
N GLU A 33 7.20 -51.55 -19.51
CA GLU A 33 8.32 -50.62 -19.34
C GLU A 33 7.74 -49.34 -18.73
N ALA A 34 8.32 -48.91 -17.60
CA ALA A 34 7.98 -47.64 -16.99
C ALA A 34 8.29 -46.54 -18.02
N ALA A 35 7.24 -45.87 -18.48
CA ALA A 35 7.31 -44.82 -19.48
C ALA A 35 5.95 -44.13 -19.60
N CYS A 36 5.93 -42.95 -20.22
CA CYS A 36 4.72 -42.35 -20.76
C CYS A 36 4.40 -42.96 -22.13
N VAL A 37 3.39 -43.82 -22.20
CA VAL A 37 3.04 -44.55 -23.42
C VAL A 37 1.70 -44.08 -24.00
N PRO A 38 1.54 -44.02 -25.33
CA PRO A 38 0.28 -43.66 -25.95
C PRO A 38 -0.75 -44.78 -25.76
N VAL A 39 -1.95 -44.43 -25.29
CA VAL A 39 -3.09 -45.38 -25.20
C VAL A 39 -3.91 -45.33 -26.49
N VAL A 40 -4.37 -44.12 -26.82
CA VAL A 40 -4.99 -43.76 -28.10
C VAL A 40 -4.55 -42.34 -28.40
N SER A 41 -3.76 -42.14 -29.46
CA SER A 41 -3.26 -40.80 -29.80
C SER A 41 -4.42 -39.80 -29.89
N PRO A 42 -4.35 -38.63 -29.23
CA PRO A 42 -3.17 -38.01 -28.62
C PRO A 42 -3.00 -38.24 -27.10
N ASN A 43 -3.66 -39.24 -26.51
CA ASN A 43 -3.67 -39.49 -25.06
C ASN A 43 -2.58 -40.48 -24.61
N TYR A 44 -1.94 -40.18 -23.48
CA TYR A 44 -0.84 -40.93 -22.88
C TYR A 44 -1.13 -41.28 -21.42
N VAL A 45 -0.63 -42.43 -20.98
CA VAL A 45 -0.60 -42.85 -19.58
C VAL A 45 0.84 -43.06 -19.17
N CYS A 46 1.26 -42.41 -18.09
CA CYS A 46 2.59 -42.56 -17.50
C CYS A 46 2.53 -43.49 -16.29
N SER A 47 3.42 -44.47 -16.24
CA SER A 47 3.44 -45.49 -15.18
C SER A 47 4.86 -45.83 -14.71
N GLY A 48 4.95 -46.40 -13.52
CA GLY A 48 6.21 -46.91 -12.94
C GLY A 48 7.22 -45.84 -12.53
N ALA A 49 8.32 -46.28 -11.92
CA ALA A 49 9.42 -45.41 -11.51
C ALA A 49 10.42 -45.23 -12.66
N ASN A 50 10.72 -43.98 -13.02
CA ASN A 50 11.55 -43.62 -14.15
C ASN A 50 12.81 -42.88 -13.68
N THR A 51 13.96 -43.28 -14.22
CA THR A 51 15.25 -42.59 -14.01
C THR A 51 15.65 -41.70 -15.20
N THR A 52 14.91 -41.80 -16.29
CA THR A 52 15.08 -41.00 -17.52
C THR A 52 13.91 -40.05 -17.66
N GLY A 53 14.18 -38.83 -18.12
CA GLY A 53 13.18 -37.81 -18.38
C GLY A 53 12.15 -38.27 -19.39
N GLN A 54 10.90 -37.89 -19.17
CA GLN A 54 9.78 -38.26 -20.02
C GLN A 54 9.39 -37.07 -20.91
N LEU A 55 9.21 -37.33 -22.21
CA LEU A 55 8.68 -36.35 -23.16
C LEU A 55 7.46 -36.89 -23.88
N VAL A 56 6.44 -36.03 -24.00
CA VAL A 56 5.22 -36.29 -24.74
C VAL A 56 5.04 -35.20 -25.80
N PRO A 57 4.99 -35.55 -27.10
CA PRO A 57 5.17 -36.89 -27.67
C PRO A 57 6.64 -37.37 -27.60
N THR A 58 6.85 -38.69 -27.59
CA THR A 58 8.18 -39.32 -27.53
C THR A 58 9.03 -39.13 -28.80
N THR A 59 8.47 -38.47 -29.83
CA THR A 59 9.15 -38.14 -31.09
C THR A 59 10.01 -36.88 -30.99
N VAL A 60 9.92 -36.14 -29.88
CA VAL A 60 10.77 -34.99 -29.59
C VAL A 60 11.94 -35.44 -28.71
N GLY A 61 13.16 -35.10 -29.11
CA GLY A 61 14.40 -35.50 -28.40
C GLY A 61 14.80 -34.51 -27.30
N LEU A 62 15.74 -34.93 -26.44
CA LEU A 62 16.43 -34.05 -25.49
C LEU A 62 17.94 -34.01 -25.80
N PRO A 63 18.61 -32.85 -25.68
CA PRO A 63 18.06 -31.51 -25.36
C PRO A 63 17.26 -30.91 -26.53
N LEU A 64 16.29 -30.04 -26.22
CA LEU A 64 15.57 -29.30 -27.25
C LEU A 64 16.54 -28.40 -28.04
N ASP A 65 16.55 -28.54 -29.36
CA ASP A 65 17.29 -27.67 -30.27
C ASP A 65 16.34 -26.85 -31.18
N LEU A 66 16.92 -25.98 -32.01
CA LEU A 66 16.14 -25.13 -32.92
C LEU A 66 15.40 -25.94 -34.02
N GLY A 67 15.86 -27.16 -34.33
CA GLY A 67 15.24 -28.12 -35.24
C GLY A 67 14.03 -28.84 -34.64
N ASP A 68 14.02 -29.04 -33.31
CA ASP A 68 12.87 -29.59 -32.58
C ASP A 68 11.63 -28.67 -32.61
N PHE A 69 11.81 -27.37 -32.90
CA PHE A 69 10.70 -26.43 -33.12
C PHE A 69 9.87 -26.80 -34.37
N ILE A 70 10.49 -27.42 -35.38
CA ILE A 70 9.82 -27.96 -36.57
C ILE A 70 9.08 -29.26 -36.21
N ALA A 71 9.67 -30.10 -35.35
CA ALA A 71 9.00 -31.30 -34.82
C ALA A 71 7.80 -30.94 -33.94
N LEU A 72 7.84 -29.81 -33.24
CA LEU A 72 6.70 -29.25 -32.50
C LEU A 72 5.53 -28.85 -33.39
N ALA A 73 5.81 -28.33 -34.59
CA ALA A 73 4.76 -28.07 -35.58
C ALA A 73 4.07 -29.36 -36.07
N LEU A 74 4.73 -30.52 -35.90
CA LEU A 74 4.21 -31.85 -36.19
C LEU A 74 3.73 -32.61 -34.94
N ALA A 75 3.82 -31.99 -33.75
CA ALA A 75 3.36 -32.59 -32.51
C ALA A 75 1.82 -32.74 -32.51
N PRO A 76 1.27 -33.70 -31.74
CA PRO A 76 -0.17 -33.82 -31.58
C PRO A 76 -0.77 -32.47 -31.14
N ALA A 77 -1.92 -32.11 -31.70
CA ALA A 77 -2.58 -30.87 -31.34
C ALA A 77 -2.99 -30.88 -29.87
N ASN A 78 -3.63 -31.94 -29.37
CA ASN A 78 -4.25 -31.94 -28.03
C ASN A 78 -3.74 -33.07 -27.12
N PRO A 79 -2.43 -33.15 -26.79
CA PRO A 79 -1.92 -34.22 -25.94
C PRO A 79 -2.46 -34.12 -24.52
N SER A 80 -2.96 -35.26 -24.02
CA SER A 80 -3.43 -35.41 -22.64
C SER A 80 -2.67 -36.52 -21.93
N VAL A 81 -2.13 -36.22 -20.75
CA VAL A 81 -1.33 -37.14 -19.95
C VAL A 81 -2.03 -37.41 -18.63
N THR A 82 -2.18 -38.70 -18.30
CA THR A 82 -2.64 -39.18 -16.99
C THR A 82 -1.61 -40.09 -16.35
N THR A 83 -1.66 -40.25 -15.02
CA THR A 83 -0.71 -41.08 -14.28
C THR A 83 -1.37 -42.34 -13.72
N ASP A 84 -0.63 -43.45 -13.70
CA ASP A 84 -0.99 -44.65 -12.95
C ASP A 84 -0.31 -44.65 -11.56
N PRO A 85 -0.85 -45.41 -10.58
CA PRO A 85 -0.21 -45.58 -9.28
C PRO A 85 1.25 -46.00 -9.38
N GLY A 86 2.12 -45.34 -8.61
CA GLY A 86 3.56 -45.61 -8.59
C GLY A 86 4.36 -44.90 -9.67
N PHE A 87 3.72 -44.07 -10.51
CA PHE A 87 4.45 -43.19 -11.41
C PHE A 87 5.35 -42.22 -10.64
N SER A 88 6.61 -42.12 -11.05
CA SER A 88 7.56 -41.11 -10.57
C SER A 88 8.67 -40.91 -11.59
N VAL A 89 9.28 -39.73 -11.58
CA VAL A 89 10.49 -39.46 -12.36
C VAL A 89 11.54 -38.80 -11.47
N THR A 90 12.76 -39.34 -11.47
CA THR A 90 13.93 -38.69 -10.87
C THR A 90 15.09 -38.80 -11.83
N THR A 91 15.51 -37.67 -12.41
CA THR A 91 16.47 -37.66 -13.51
C THR A 91 17.46 -36.48 -13.43
N SER A 92 18.54 -36.58 -14.21
CA SER A 92 19.44 -35.49 -14.57
C SER A 92 19.19 -34.94 -15.98
N ASP A 93 18.11 -35.37 -16.63
CA ASP A 93 17.71 -34.88 -17.94
C ASP A 93 17.04 -33.49 -17.84
N PRO A 94 17.03 -32.70 -18.93
CA PRO A 94 16.47 -31.35 -18.93
C PRO A 94 14.99 -31.24 -18.50
N TYR A 95 14.23 -32.34 -18.55
CA TYR A 95 12.85 -32.42 -18.06
C TYR A 95 12.66 -33.70 -17.25
N ALA A 96 11.96 -33.64 -16.12
CA ALA A 96 11.42 -34.86 -15.52
C ALA A 96 10.18 -35.32 -16.30
N LEU A 97 9.25 -34.41 -16.58
CA LEU A 97 8.18 -34.61 -17.55
C LEU A 97 7.95 -33.34 -18.38
N GLY A 98 8.07 -33.44 -19.70
CA GLY A 98 7.73 -32.39 -20.66
C GLY A 98 6.57 -32.83 -21.57
N ILE A 99 5.55 -31.98 -21.70
CA ILE A 99 4.37 -32.23 -22.55
C ILE A 99 4.23 -31.05 -23.49
N LEU A 100 4.36 -31.32 -24.79
CA LEU A 100 4.39 -30.30 -25.84
C LEU A 100 3.30 -30.61 -26.88
N GLY A 101 2.52 -29.60 -27.22
CA GLY A 101 1.48 -29.69 -28.26
C GLY A 101 1.18 -28.34 -28.88
N SER A 102 0.45 -28.35 -30.00
CA SER A 102 0.04 -27.14 -30.74
C SER A 102 -1.40 -26.70 -30.49
N GLY A 103 -2.07 -27.32 -29.51
CA GLY A 103 -3.46 -27.10 -29.14
C GLY A 103 -3.72 -27.25 -27.64
N ALA A 104 -4.79 -27.93 -27.22
CA ALA A 104 -5.13 -28.11 -25.80
C ALA A 104 -4.27 -29.21 -25.14
N VAL A 105 -3.30 -28.80 -24.32
CA VAL A 105 -2.35 -29.67 -23.64
C VAL A 105 -2.76 -29.86 -22.18
N SER A 106 -2.74 -31.11 -21.68
CA SER A 106 -3.12 -31.39 -20.29
C SER A 106 -2.26 -32.42 -19.56
N TYR A 107 -2.09 -32.21 -18.26
CA TYR A 107 -1.52 -33.15 -17.30
C TYR A 107 -2.47 -33.31 -16.11
N THR A 108 -2.94 -34.53 -15.87
CA THR A 108 -3.79 -34.86 -14.72
C THR A 108 -3.17 -36.01 -13.93
N ASP A 109 -2.78 -35.71 -12.69
CA ASP A 109 -2.15 -36.65 -11.78
C ASP A 109 -3.02 -36.84 -10.53
N ALA A 110 -3.73 -37.96 -10.51
CA ALA A 110 -4.56 -38.37 -9.37
C ALA A 110 -3.75 -39.10 -8.28
N ASN A 111 -2.46 -39.37 -8.50
CA ASN A 111 -1.66 -40.29 -7.69
C ASN A 111 -0.53 -39.60 -6.90
N ALA A 112 -0.48 -38.27 -6.91
CA ALA A 112 0.56 -37.47 -6.26
C ALA A 112 1.98 -37.88 -6.71
N SER A 113 2.16 -38.07 -8.01
CA SER A 113 3.38 -38.58 -8.62
C SER A 113 4.53 -37.60 -8.47
N PRO A 114 5.66 -37.96 -7.82
CA PRO A 114 6.79 -37.06 -7.67
C PRO A 114 7.61 -36.94 -8.97
N LEU A 115 7.94 -35.70 -9.34
CA LEU A 115 8.69 -35.36 -10.54
C LEU A 115 9.92 -34.54 -10.17
N THR A 116 11.12 -35.03 -10.47
CA THR A 116 12.38 -34.37 -10.13
C THR A 116 13.36 -34.37 -11.30
N SER A 117 13.76 -33.18 -11.75
CA SER A 117 14.93 -32.96 -12.60
C SER A 117 15.99 -32.18 -11.83
N THR A 118 17.21 -32.72 -11.78
CA THR A 118 18.35 -32.11 -11.09
C THR A 118 19.13 -31.10 -11.93
N THR A 119 18.79 -30.94 -13.22
CA THR A 119 19.48 -30.05 -14.17
C THR A 119 18.55 -29.08 -14.89
N GLY A 120 17.25 -29.38 -14.99
CA GLY A 120 16.31 -28.62 -15.79
C GLY A 120 14.96 -28.40 -15.11
N ILE A 121 13.87 -28.70 -15.83
CA ILE A 121 12.49 -28.44 -15.43
C ILE A 121 11.86 -29.68 -14.80
N GLY A 122 11.16 -29.53 -13.67
CA GLY A 122 10.44 -30.64 -13.06
C GLY A 122 9.27 -31.10 -13.94
N LEU A 123 8.29 -30.20 -14.14
CA LEU A 123 7.15 -30.42 -15.03
C LEU A 123 7.02 -29.25 -16.00
N GLY A 124 7.06 -29.51 -17.30
CA GLY A 124 6.81 -28.52 -18.35
C GLY A 124 5.59 -28.89 -19.19
N VAL A 125 4.55 -28.06 -19.19
CA VAL A 125 3.34 -28.26 -20.00
C VAL A 125 3.16 -27.06 -20.92
N VAL A 126 3.27 -27.30 -22.22
CA VAL A 126 3.51 -26.27 -23.21
C VAL A 126 2.57 -26.44 -24.41
N SER A 127 1.65 -25.49 -24.56
CA SER A 127 0.84 -25.26 -25.76
C SER A 127 1.50 -24.17 -26.60
N LEU A 128 2.10 -24.57 -27.72
CA LEU A 128 2.79 -23.70 -28.67
C LEU A 128 2.02 -23.65 -29.99
N VAL A 129 1.11 -22.69 -30.09
CA VAL A 129 0.44 -22.34 -31.36
C VAL A 129 1.33 -21.38 -32.16
N PRO A 130 1.80 -21.76 -33.37
CA PRO A 130 2.71 -20.94 -34.18
C PRO A 130 2.11 -19.58 -34.54
N GLN A 131 2.87 -18.50 -34.29
CA GLN A 131 2.53 -17.13 -34.68
C GLN A 131 2.82 -16.91 -36.18
N ALA A 132 1.83 -16.44 -36.93
CA ALA A 132 1.92 -16.36 -38.40
C ALA A 132 2.58 -15.08 -38.95
N ALA A 133 2.60 -13.96 -38.20
CA ALA A 133 3.33 -12.73 -38.59
C ALA A 133 3.41 -11.70 -37.45
N ASP A 134 4.39 -10.80 -37.55
CA ASP A 134 4.52 -9.57 -36.74
C ASP A 134 3.49 -8.47 -37.10
N PRO A 135 3.06 -7.60 -36.17
CA PRO A 135 3.41 -7.61 -34.76
C PRO A 135 2.64 -8.71 -34.03
N TYR A 136 3.33 -9.43 -33.15
CA TYR A 136 2.87 -10.56 -32.33
C TYR A 136 1.69 -10.28 -31.35
N TYR A 137 0.75 -9.42 -31.71
CA TYR A 137 -0.44 -9.10 -30.91
C TYR A 137 -1.64 -9.90 -31.40
N GLY A 138 -1.89 -11.02 -30.72
CA GLY A 138 -3.10 -11.81 -30.91
C GLY A 138 -2.86 -13.27 -30.56
N PRO A 139 -3.69 -13.88 -29.71
CA PRO A 139 -3.61 -15.32 -29.53
C PRO A 139 -4.00 -16.03 -30.82
N ASN A 140 -3.28 -17.10 -31.18
CA ASN A 140 -3.68 -17.93 -32.29
C ASN A 140 -4.77 -18.92 -31.84
N PRO A 141 -5.78 -19.20 -32.69
CA PRO A 141 -6.83 -20.14 -32.34
C PRO A 141 -6.31 -21.54 -32.00
N GLY A 142 -6.80 -22.11 -30.89
CA GLY A 142 -6.76 -23.55 -30.64
C GLY A 142 -5.86 -24.04 -29.51
N GLY A 143 -5.19 -23.19 -28.73
CA GLY A 143 -4.24 -23.60 -27.68
C GLY A 143 -4.71 -23.38 -26.24
N ALA A 144 -4.53 -24.36 -25.35
CA ALA A 144 -4.87 -24.27 -23.94
C ALA A 144 -3.91 -25.11 -23.08
N VAL A 145 -3.77 -24.78 -21.80
CA VAL A 145 -2.99 -25.57 -20.83
C VAL A 145 -3.83 -25.90 -19.60
N ALA A 146 -3.86 -27.16 -19.21
CA ALA A 146 -4.49 -27.62 -17.97
C ALA A 146 -3.57 -28.54 -17.17
N ILE A 147 -3.27 -28.19 -15.93
CA ILE A 147 -2.43 -28.97 -15.03
C ILE A 147 -3.21 -29.21 -13.74
N ASP A 148 -3.37 -30.47 -13.32
CA ASP A 148 -3.88 -30.86 -12.01
C ASP A 148 -2.96 -31.91 -11.40
N THR A 149 -2.25 -31.58 -10.33
CA THR A 149 -1.37 -32.50 -9.61
C THR A 149 -1.26 -32.12 -8.14
N SER A 150 -1.22 -33.15 -7.29
CA SER A 150 -0.84 -33.03 -5.87
C SER A 150 0.56 -33.57 -5.59
N GLY A 151 1.29 -34.01 -6.63
CA GLY A 151 2.64 -34.54 -6.51
C GLY A 151 3.67 -33.44 -6.26
N ALA A 152 4.78 -33.81 -5.61
CA ALA A 152 5.90 -32.90 -5.44
C ALA A 152 6.64 -32.73 -6.78
N VAL A 153 6.89 -31.48 -7.17
CA VAL A 153 7.58 -31.15 -8.42
C VAL A 153 8.85 -30.37 -8.10
N THR A 154 9.99 -30.91 -8.52
CA THR A 154 11.31 -30.30 -8.31
C THR A 154 12.07 -30.14 -9.62
N GLY A 155 12.55 -28.92 -9.87
CA GLY A 155 13.47 -28.64 -10.97
C GLY A 155 14.72 -27.90 -10.50
N ALA A 156 15.77 -27.91 -11.30
CA ALA A 156 16.92 -27.03 -11.07
C ALA A 156 16.68 -25.62 -11.63
N LEU A 157 16.05 -25.51 -12.79
CA LEU A 157 15.77 -24.23 -13.44
C LEU A 157 14.36 -23.73 -13.14
N ILE A 158 13.37 -24.58 -13.37
CA ILE A 158 11.96 -24.29 -13.10
C ILE A 158 11.33 -25.52 -12.42
N GLY A 159 10.62 -25.33 -11.32
CA GLY A 159 9.85 -26.42 -10.72
C GLY A 159 8.75 -26.86 -11.68
N LEU A 160 7.82 -25.94 -11.95
CA LEU A 160 6.69 -26.15 -12.86
C LEU A 160 6.57 -25.02 -13.88
N ALA A 161 6.49 -25.35 -15.17
CA ALA A 161 6.25 -24.41 -16.26
C ALA A 161 4.92 -24.72 -16.96
N ALA A 162 4.05 -23.72 -17.06
CA ALA A 162 2.78 -23.76 -17.80
C ALA A 162 2.79 -22.64 -18.85
N ILE A 163 2.86 -22.98 -20.13
CA ILE A 163 3.04 -22.01 -21.21
C ILE A 163 1.95 -22.21 -22.26
N ASN A 164 1.11 -21.20 -22.47
CA ASN A 164 0.09 -21.20 -23.51
C ASN A 164 0.26 -20.00 -24.45
N THR A 165 0.54 -20.27 -25.73
CA THR A 165 0.57 -19.23 -26.77
C THR A 165 -0.69 -19.17 -27.63
N GLY A 166 -1.69 -20.01 -27.34
CA GLY A 166 -3.00 -19.99 -27.98
C GLY A 166 -4.04 -19.13 -27.26
N ASP A 167 -5.29 -19.17 -27.74
CA ASP A 167 -6.43 -18.37 -27.27
C ASP A 167 -7.24 -18.97 -26.10
N GLY A 168 -7.00 -20.24 -25.76
CA GLY A 168 -7.68 -20.94 -24.68
C GLY A 168 -7.17 -20.58 -23.28
N ALA A 169 -7.77 -21.21 -22.27
CA ALA A 169 -7.43 -20.95 -20.87
C ALA A 169 -6.10 -21.60 -20.45
N THR A 170 -5.48 -21.03 -19.42
CA THR A 170 -4.30 -21.60 -18.75
C THR A 170 -4.68 -21.89 -17.30
N THR A 171 -4.87 -23.16 -16.95
CA THR A 171 -5.26 -23.59 -15.60
C THR A 171 -4.14 -24.41 -14.98
N VAL A 172 -3.62 -23.95 -13.83
CA VAL A 172 -2.63 -24.67 -13.05
C VAL A 172 -3.17 -24.93 -11.65
N LYS A 173 -3.29 -26.19 -11.27
CA LYS A 173 -3.63 -26.67 -9.93
C LYS A 173 -2.52 -27.61 -9.46
N ALA A 174 -1.52 -27.05 -8.80
CA ALA A 174 -0.35 -27.76 -8.29
C ALA A 174 -0.35 -27.72 -6.76
N THR A 175 -1.14 -28.56 -6.11
CA THR A 175 -1.33 -28.51 -4.65
C THR A 175 -0.22 -29.19 -3.86
N GLY A 176 0.64 -29.95 -4.52
CA GLY A 176 1.89 -30.44 -3.94
C GLY A 176 2.97 -29.35 -3.90
N ASP A 177 4.10 -29.67 -3.27
CA ASP A 177 5.23 -28.75 -3.18
C ASP A 177 5.90 -28.54 -4.55
N VAL A 178 6.09 -27.29 -4.94
CA VAL A 178 6.80 -26.92 -6.17
C VAL A 178 8.11 -26.22 -5.80
N THR A 179 9.24 -26.87 -6.08
CA THR A 179 10.56 -26.38 -5.69
C THR A 179 11.48 -26.21 -6.89
N ALA A 180 12.19 -25.09 -6.92
CA ALA A 180 13.30 -24.86 -7.82
C ALA A 180 14.61 -24.64 -7.06
N THR A 181 15.66 -25.39 -7.43
CA THR A 181 16.86 -25.54 -6.60
C THR A 181 18.07 -24.75 -7.08
N GLY A 182 18.17 -24.42 -8.37
CA GLY A 182 19.28 -23.67 -8.95
C GLY A 182 19.28 -22.20 -8.54
N ALA A 183 20.42 -21.52 -8.60
CA ALA A 183 20.59 -20.16 -8.05
C ALA A 183 19.70 -19.08 -8.70
N ASN A 184 19.38 -19.21 -10.00
CA ASN A 184 18.55 -18.27 -10.76
C ASN A 184 17.17 -18.84 -11.11
N SER A 185 16.65 -19.73 -10.27
CA SER A 185 15.51 -20.58 -10.60
C SER A 185 14.15 -20.01 -10.21
N TYR A 186 13.12 -20.49 -10.90
CA TYR A 186 11.72 -20.11 -10.70
C TYR A 186 10.93 -21.29 -10.14
N GLY A 187 10.21 -21.13 -9.03
CA GLY A 187 9.38 -22.21 -8.48
C GLY A 187 8.32 -22.64 -9.49
N LEU A 188 7.41 -21.72 -9.80
CA LEU A 188 6.37 -21.86 -10.80
C LEU A 188 6.43 -20.71 -11.80
N PHE A 189 6.34 -21.06 -13.08
CA PHE A 189 6.25 -20.11 -14.19
C PHE A 189 4.96 -20.38 -14.99
N ALA A 190 4.07 -19.39 -15.07
CA ALA A 190 2.83 -19.45 -15.84
C ALA A 190 2.78 -18.31 -16.86
N TYR A 191 2.59 -18.65 -18.12
CA TYR A 191 2.47 -17.69 -19.21
C TYR A 191 1.25 -18.02 -20.07
N SER A 192 0.40 -17.03 -20.30
CA SER A 192 -0.80 -17.16 -21.12
C SER A 192 -0.93 -15.97 -22.07
N GLN A 193 -1.09 -16.24 -23.36
CA GLN A 193 -1.56 -15.24 -24.34
C GLN A 193 -3.08 -15.33 -24.57
N GLY A 194 -3.71 -16.36 -24.00
CA GLY A 194 -5.05 -16.76 -24.32
C GLY A 194 -6.13 -16.10 -23.48
N SER A 195 -7.13 -16.88 -23.09
CA SER A 195 -8.21 -16.43 -22.24
C SER A 195 -7.79 -16.43 -20.77
N VAL A 196 -8.70 -16.74 -19.85
CA VAL A 196 -8.48 -16.74 -18.40
C VAL A 196 -7.26 -17.58 -18.00
N ALA A 197 -6.44 -17.02 -17.11
CA ALA A 197 -5.32 -17.70 -16.49
C ALA A 197 -5.55 -17.86 -14.99
N THR A 198 -5.53 -19.10 -14.50
CA THR A 198 -5.70 -19.41 -13.07
C THR A 198 -4.55 -20.26 -12.57
N VAL A 199 -3.92 -19.86 -11.46
CA VAL A 199 -2.81 -20.57 -10.82
C VAL A 199 -3.20 -20.82 -9.36
N THR A 200 -3.28 -22.09 -8.96
CA THR A 200 -3.52 -22.53 -7.57
C THR A 200 -2.40 -23.44 -7.14
N THR A 201 -1.73 -23.12 -6.03
CA THR A 201 -0.53 -23.83 -5.59
C THR A 201 -0.57 -24.25 -4.13
N GLY A 202 0.18 -25.30 -3.79
CA GLY A 202 0.65 -25.58 -2.43
C GLY A 202 1.81 -24.65 -2.06
N MET A 203 2.83 -25.20 -1.38
CA MET A 203 4.09 -24.48 -1.14
C MET A 203 4.86 -24.30 -2.44
N VAL A 204 5.41 -23.10 -2.66
CA VAL A 204 6.25 -22.80 -3.83
C VAL A 204 7.54 -22.13 -3.39
N SER A 205 8.68 -22.68 -3.81
CA SER A 205 10.00 -22.13 -3.53
C SER A 205 10.83 -22.00 -4.80
N GLY A 206 11.45 -20.84 -5.03
CA GLY A 206 12.41 -20.62 -6.10
C GLY A 206 13.50 -19.65 -5.70
N LYS A 207 14.76 -19.88 -6.11
CA LYS A 207 15.89 -19.06 -5.65
C LYS A 207 15.98 -17.68 -6.29
N LYS A 208 15.27 -17.45 -7.40
CA LYS A 208 15.07 -16.12 -7.97
C LYS A 208 13.66 -15.62 -7.71
N SER A 209 12.64 -16.39 -8.08
CA SER A 209 11.24 -16.06 -7.77
C SER A 209 10.45 -17.32 -7.48
N ALA A 210 9.48 -17.27 -6.57
CA ALA A 210 8.64 -18.42 -6.29
C ALA A 210 7.54 -18.56 -7.35
N ILE A 211 6.60 -17.63 -7.46
CA ILE A 211 5.53 -17.66 -8.45
C ILE A 211 5.73 -16.52 -9.44
N TYR A 212 5.77 -16.85 -10.73
CA TYR A 212 5.89 -15.90 -11.82
C TYR A 212 4.77 -16.14 -12.84
N ALA A 213 3.78 -15.26 -12.89
CA ALA A 213 2.60 -15.42 -13.73
C ALA A 213 2.36 -14.18 -14.60
N VAL A 214 2.17 -14.40 -15.89
CA VAL A 214 1.87 -13.35 -16.87
C VAL A 214 0.73 -13.80 -17.75
N ASN A 215 -0.31 -12.97 -17.85
CA ASN A 215 -1.43 -13.18 -18.76
C ASN A 215 -1.55 -11.99 -19.71
N GLN A 216 -1.67 -12.24 -21.00
CA GLN A 216 -1.74 -11.21 -22.06
C GLN A 216 -3.03 -11.29 -22.85
N GLY A 217 -3.99 -12.07 -22.37
CA GLY A 217 -5.33 -12.12 -22.94
C GLY A 217 -5.99 -10.75 -22.89
N THR A 218 -6.45 -10.26 -24.04
CA THR A 218 -6.96 -8.88 -24.20
C THR A 218 -8.11 -8.52 -23.24
N THR A 219 -8.93 -9.49 -22.84
CA THR A 219 -10.07 -9.31 -21.92
C THR A 219 -10.11 -10.37 -20.82
N ALA A 220 -8.97 -10.99 -20.54
CA ALA A 220 -8.89 -12.15 -19.68
C ALA A 220 -8.50 -11.80 -18.25
N ASP A 221 -9.00 -12.59 -17.31
CA ASP A 221 -8.64 -12.49 -15.91
C ASP A 221 -7.36 -13.29 -15.63
N LEU A 222 -6.54 -12.79 -14.71
CA LEU A 222 -5.46 -13.55 -14.08
C LEU A 222 -5.75 -13.71 -12.60
N SER A 223 -5.81 -14.96 -12.12
CA SER A 223 -6.04 -15.29 -10.72
C SER A 223 -4.94 -16.19 -10.18
N ILE A 224 -4.35 -15.83 -9.04
CA ILE A 224 -3.35 -16.62 -8.32
C ILE A 224 -3.85 -16.90 -6.90
N ALA A 225 -3.82 -18.16 -6.48
CA ALA A 225 -4.13 -18.61 -5.13
C ALA A 225 -2.99 -19.50 -4.59
N ALA A 226 -2.11 -18.91 -3.79
CA ALA A 226 -1.04 -19.63 -3.10
C ALA A 226 -1.55 -20.13 -1.74
N ASN A 227 -1.86 -21.43 -1.65
CA ASN A 227 -2.41 -22.05 -0.44
C ASN A 227 -1.35 -22.48 0.57
N GLY A 228 -0.09 -22.65 0.13
CA GLY A 228 1.06 -22.84 1.00
C GLY A 228 1.97 -21.62 1.04
N ASP A 229 3.11 -21.77 1.72
CA ASP A 229 4.13 -20.72 1.80
C ASP A 229 4.77 -20.46 0.43
N VAL A 230 5.14 -19.20 0.20
CA VAL A 230 5.77 -18.72 -1.02
C VAL A 230 7.14 -18.17 -0.68
N ILE A 231 8.19 -18.82 -1.17
CA ILE A 231 9.58 -18.53 -0.80
C ILE A 231 10.36 -18.12 -2.05
N GLY A 232 10.38 -16.81 -2.31
CA GLY A 232 11.23 -16.19 -3.32
C GLY A 232 12.64 -15.94 -2.79
N GLY A 233 13.67 -16.31 -3.55
CA GLY A 233 15.05 -16.04 -3.16
C GLY A 233 15.43 -14.58 -3.42
N THR A 234 16.02 -14.24 -4.57
CA THR A 234 16.62 -12.91 -4.79
C THR A 234 15.66 -11.81 -5.27
N LEU A 235 14.52 -12.15 -5.88
CA LEU A 235 13.58 -11.18 -6.47
C LEU A 235 12.20 -11.25 -5.83
N TYR A 236 11.29 -12.05 -6.39
CA TYR A 236 9.86 -11.97 -6.09
C TYR A 236 9.37 -13.18 -5.28
N GLY A 237 8.49 -12.96 -4.31
CA GLY A 237 7.62 -14.02 -3.80
C GLY A 237 6.59 -14.38 -4.88
N ILE A 238 5.69 -13.44 -5.15
CA ILE A 238 4.70 -13.52 -6.24
C ILE A 238 4.93 -12.37 -7.21
N TYR A 239 5.03 -12.69 -8.49
CA TYR A 239 5.05 -11.72 -9.58
C TYR A 239 3.87 -12.01 -10.51
N ALA A 240 2.96 -11.06 -10.65
CA ALA A 240 1.73 -11.22 -11.42
C ALA A 240 1.49 -10.01 -12.33
N ILE A 241 1.35 -10.26 -13.63
CA ILE A 241 1.01 -9.22 -14.61
C ILE A 241 -0.17 -9.66 -15.45
N ASN A 242 -1.20 -8.81 -15.53
CA ASN A 242 -2.28 -8.94 -16.50
C ASN A 242 -2.14 -7.80 -17.53
N GLY A 243 -1.85 -8.17 -18.78
CA GLY A 243 -1.41 -7.29 -19.86
C GLY A 243 0.11 -7.17 -19.96
N GLY A 244 0.59 -5.98 -20.32
CA GLY A 244 2.01 -5.65 -20.28
C GLY A 244 2.79 -6.05 -21.55
N ARG A 245 4.11 -6.28 -21.40
CA ARG A 245 5.00 -6.60 -22.52
C ARG A 245 4.96 -8.08 -22.86
N GLN A 246 5.03 -8.39 -24.15
CA GLN A 246 5.09 -9.78 -24.59
C GLN A 246 6.40 -10.46 -24.24
N PHE A 247 6.28 -11.76 -24.03
CA PHE A 247 7.36 -12.62 -23.60
C PHE A 247 8.03 -13.34 -24.76
N ASP A 248 9.35 -13.51 -24.71
CA ASP A 248 10.10 -14.36 -25.64
C ASP A 248 10.02 -15.82 -25.18
N VAL A 249 8.95 -16.49 -25.62
CA VAL A 249 8.63 -17.87 -25.23
C VAL A 249 9.73 -18.85 -25.63
N VAL A 250 10.36 -18.66 -26.79
CA VAL A 250 11.37 -19.59 -27.32
C VAL A 250 12.62 -19.56 -26.45
N ASN A 251 13.13 -18.36 -26.13
CA ASN A 251 14.32 -18.21 -25.29
C ASN A 251 14.09 -18.78 -23.89
N THR A 252 12.89 -18.64 -23.33
CA THR A 252 12.58 -19.15 -22.00
C THR A 252 12.48 -20.65 -21.92
N ILE A 253 11.89 -21.31 -22.92
CA ILE A 253 11.80 -22.77 -22.96
C ILE A 253 13.19 -23.39 -23.10
N LEU A 254 14.08 -22.78 -23.89
CA LEU A 254 15.41 -23.33 -24.18
C LEU A 254 16.43 -23.02 -23.08
N ASN A 255 16.46 -21.78 -22.59
CA ASN A 255 17.54 -21.29 -21.73
C ASN A 255 17.10 -21.04 -20.27
N GLY A 256 15.83 -21.31 -19.93
CA GLY A 256 15.28 -21.06 -18.59
C GLY A 256 15.34 -19.59 -18.16
N THR A 257 15.55 -18.66 -19.11
CA THR A 257 15.71 -17.24 -18.85
C THR A 257 14.46 -16.49 -19.30
N VAL A 258 13.88 -15.71 -18.38
CA VAL A 258 12.69 -14.89 -18.61
C VAL A 258 13.10 -13.57 -19.28
N THR A 259 12.78 -13.41 -20.57
CA THR A 259 13.07 -12.19 -21.36
C THR A 259 11.81 -11.66 -22.07
N PHE A 260 11.68 -10.34 -22.18
CA PHE A 260 10.57 -9.68 -22.87
C PHE A 260 10.99 -9.18 -24.25
N VAL A 261 10.11 -9.26 -25.24
CA VAL A 261 10.35 -8.66 -26.56
C VAL A 261 10.39 -7.13 -26.45
N SER A 262 11.16 -6.47 -27.33
CA SER A 262 11.23 -5.01 -27.38
C SER A 262 9.92 -4.40 -27.88
N GLY A 263 9.28 -3.53 -27.08
CA GLY A 263 8.03 -2.87 -27.44
C GLY A 263 7.35 -2.22 -26.23
N PRO A 264 6.38 -1.31 -26.44
CA PRO A 264 5.59 -0.75 -25.35
C PRO A 264 4.71 -1.83 -24.70
N PRO A 265 4.32 -1.67 -23.42
CA PRO A 265 3.33 -2.55 -22.79
C PRO A 265 1.98 -2.45 -23.54
N ALA A 266 1.30 -3.58 -23.75
CA ALA A 266 -0.07 -3.59 -24.26
C ALA A 266 -1.07 -3.43 -23.10
N SER A 267 -2.06 -2.55 -23.28
CA SER A 267 -3.24 -2.47 -22.42
C SER A 267 -4.16 -3.66 -22.71
N ALA A 268 -3.91 -4.77 -22.02
CA ALA A 268 -4.62 -6.03 -22.17
C ALA A 268 -4.96 -6.58 -20.79
N GLY A 269 -6.02 -7.39 -20.72
CA GLY A 269 -6.49 -8.01 -19.48
C GLY A 269 -7.77 -7.37 -18.95
N LYS A 270 -8.37 -8.05 -17.99
CA LYS A 270 -9.50 -7.55 -17.22
C LYS A 270 -9.16 -7.56 -15.72
N ASP A 271 -9.55 -8.58 -14.97
CA ASP A 271 -9.36 -8.59 -13.52
C ASP A 271 -8.02 -9.27 -13.16
N LEU A 272 -7.31 -8.77 -12.15
CA LEU A 272 -6.09 -9.37 -11.61
C LEU A 272 -6.26 -9.63 -10.11
N THR A 273 -6.31 -10.90 -9.72
CA THR A 273 -6.49 -11.31 -8.32
C THR A 273 -5.31 -12.13 -7.82
N VAL A 274 -4.75 -11.76 -6.67
CA VAL A 274 -3.72 -12.53 -5.97
C VAL A 274 -4.18 -12.81 -4.54
N THR A 275 -4.26 -14.09 -4.17
CA THR A 275 -4.52 -14.54 -2.81
C THR A 275 -3.33 -15.34 -2.28
N ALA A 276 -2.67 -14.83 -1.24
CA ALA A 276 -1.61 -15.53 -0.52
C ALA A 276 -2.15 -16.01 0.85
N ASN A 277 -2.52 -17.28 0.94
CA ASN A 277 -3.00 -17.87 2.19
C ASN A 277 -1.83 -18.25 3.12
N GLY A 278 -0.69 -18.68 2.56
CA GLY A 278 0.56 -18.92 3.29
C GLY A 278 1.41 -17.67 3.45
N LYS A 279 2.54 -17.81 4.16
CA LYS A 279 3.54 -16.74 4.32
C LYS A 279 4.22 -16.46 2.98
N VAL A 280 4.54 -15.21 2.70
CA VAL A 280 5.35 -14.81 1.54
C VAL A 280 6.67 -14.23 2.01
N ASP A 281 7.77 -14.89 1.70
CA ASP A 281 9.13 -14.40 1.93
C ASP A 281 9.83 -14.15 0.60
N SER A 282 10.59 -13.05 0.50
CA SER A 282 11.28 -12.67 -0.74
C SER A 282 12.54 -11.84 -0.49
N GLY A 283 13.47 -11.87 -1.44
CA GLY A 283 14.69 -11.05 -1.40
C GLY A 283 14.49 -9.59 -1.81
N ASN A 284 13.59 -9.29 -2.75
CA ASN A 284 13.38 -7.93 -3.23
C ASN A 284 11.94 -7.43 -3.11
N THR A 285 10.96 -8.19 -3.55
CA THR A 285 9.55 -7.78 -3.47
C THR A 285 8.67 -8.96 -3.11
N GLY A 286 7.83 -8.81 -2.08
CA GLY A 286 6.98 -9.89 -1.59
C GLY A 286 5.94 -10.25 -2.64
N ILE A 287 5.07 -9.31 -2.94
CA ILE A 287 4.03 -9.43 -3.97
C ILE A 287 4.15 -8.24 -4.92
N PHE A 288 4.34 -8.53 -6.20
CA PHE A 288 4.38 -7.55 -7.29
C PHE A 288 3.22 -7.80 -8.25
N VAL A 289 2.37 -6.79 -8.42
CA VAL A 289 1.12 -6.89 -9.20
C VAL A 289 1.00 -5.68 -10.12
N GLU A 290 0.85 -5.92 -11.41
CA GLU A 290 0.51 -4.89 -12.40
C GLU A 290 -0.67 -5.35 -13.25
N ASN A 291 -1.78 -4.61 -13.18
CA ASN A 291 -2.91 -4.79 -14.07
C ASN A 291 -2.96 -3.63 -15.07
N TYR A 292 -2.64 -3.91 -16.32
CA TYR A 292 -2.83 -2.99 -17.44
C TYR A 292 -4.20 -3.18 -18.12
N GLY A 293 -5.00 -4.10 -17.59
CA GLY A 293 -6.33 -4.43 -18.04
C GLY A 293 -7.40 -3.42 -17.62
N THR A 294 -8.61 -3.66 -18.10
CA THR A 294 -9.77 -2.78 -17.86
C THR A 294 -10.51 -3.06 -16.54
N GLY A 295 -10.17 -4.15 -15.86
CA GLY A 295 -10.88 -4.66 -14.68
C GLY A 295 -10.27 -4.21 -13.36
N ALA A 296 -10.65 -4.90 -12.28
CA ALA A 296 -10.20 -4.61 -10.94
C ALA A 296 -8.90 -5.35 -10.59
N THR A 297 -8.14 -4.79 -9.66
CA THR A 297 -6.93 -5.39 -9.10
C THR A 297 -7.17 -5.69 -7.62
N SER A 298 -6.98 -6.94 -7.20
CA SER A 298 -7.20 -7.37 -5.81
C SER A 298 -6.04 -8.21 -5.29
N ILE A 299 -5.53 -7.83 -4.12
CA ILE A 299 -4.51 -8.58 -3.38
C ILE A 299 -5.07 -8.91 -2.02
N THR A 300 -5.11 -10.19 -1.66
CA THR A 300 -5.49 -10.67 -0.32
C THR A 300 -4.34 -11.48 0.27
N THR A 301 -3.86 -11.11 1.46
CA THR A 301 -2.88 -11.89 2.20
C THR A 301 -3.46 -12.33 3.54
N LYS A 302 -3.29 -13.62 3.87
CA LYS A 302 -3.61 -14.17 5.19
C LYS A 302 -2.35 -14.55 5.96
N GLY A 303 -1.26 -14.86 5.24
CA GLY A 303 0.08 -14.94 5.80
C GLY A 303 0.80 -13.60 5.77
N ALA A 304 1.85 -13.47 6.59
CA ALA A 304 2.71 -12.31 6.58
C ALA A 304 3.49 -12.23 5.26
N VAL A 305 3.72 -11.00 4.77
CA VAL A 305 4.54 -10.72 3.59
C VAL A 305 5.81 -10.01 4.05
N THR A 306 6.97 -10.63 3.78
CA THR A 306 8.29 -10.07 4.13
C THR A 306 9.17 -10.00 2.89
N ALA A 307 9.68 -8.81 2.60
CA ALA A 307 10.65 -8.56 1.55
C ALA A 307 11.91 -7.94 2.12
N ALA A 308 13.06 -8.55 1.83
CA ALA A 308 14.38 -8.05 2.25
C ALA A 308 14.93 -6.91 1.36
N GLY A 309 14.16 -6.48 0.35
CA GLY A 309 14.49 -5.39 -0.56
C GLY A 309 13.31 -4.42 -0.71
N LEU A 310 13.04 -3.94 -1.92
CA LEU A 310 12.19 -2.78 -2.17
C LEU A 310 10.79 -2.78 -1.50
N TYR A 311 9.88 -3.67 -1.89
CA TYR A 311 8.45 -3.57 -1.55
C TYR A 311 7.97 -4.81 -0.79
N GLY A 312 7.23 -4.63 0.31
CA GLY A 312 6.43 -5.74 0.83
C GLY A 312 5.36 -6.13 -0.21
N ILE A 313 4.52 -5.16 -0.57
CA ILE A 313 3.53 -5.27 -1.65
C ILE A 313 3.68 -4.08 -2.59
N TYR A 314 3.78 -4.35 -3.89
CA TYR A 314 3.66 -3.37 -4.98
C TYR A 314 2.43 -3.72 -5.82
N ALA A 315 1.55 -2.74 -6.01
CA ALA A 315 0.33 -2.90 -6.79
C ALA A 315 0.07 -1.70 -7.69
N PHE A 316 -0.11 -1.98 -8.98
CA PHE A 316 -0.52 -1.02 -10.00
C PHE A 316 -1.84 -1.46 -10.63
N SER A 317 -2.78 -0.54 -10.78
CA SER A 317 -4.05 -0.77 -11.48
C SER A 317 -4.30 0.31 -12.52
N GLY A 318 -4.37 -0.08 -13.80
CA GLY A 318 -4.79 0.79 -14.90
C GLY A 318 -6.29 0.72 -15.22
N GLY A 319 -7.04 -0.15 -14.53
CA GLY A 319 -8.44 -0.48 -14.86
C GLY A 319 -9.46 0.27 -13.99
N THR A 320 -10.04 -0.40 -13.00
CA THR A 320 -11.07 0.15 -12.11
C THR A 320 -10.58 0.25 -10.67
N ASP A 321 -10.95 -0.70 -9.82
CA ASP A 321 -10.63 -0.70 -8.40
C ASP A 321 -9.23 -1.28 -8.15
N LEU A 322 -8.56 -0.79 -7.10
CA LEU A 322 -7.36 -1.38 -6.52
C LEU A 322 -7.64 -1.70 -5.04
N THR A 323 -7.72 -2.98 -4.70
CA THR A 323 -7.97 -3.45 -3.34
C THR A 323 -6.79 -4.25 -2.81
N ILE A 324 -6.31 -3.90 -1.62
CA ILE A 324 -5.29 -4.64 -0.88
C ILE A 324 -5.85 -4.96 0.51
N ASP A 325 -6.08 -6.23 0.80
CA ASP A 325 -6.41 -6.73 2.14
C ASP A 325 -5.24 -7.57 2.65
N ALA A 326 -4.44 -7.01 3.56
CA ALA A 326 -3.20 -7.62 4.00
C ALA A 326 -3.12 -7.76 5.53
N VAL A 327 -2.39 -8.78 6.00
CA VAL A 327 -2.01 -8.91 7.42
C VAL A 327 -0.75 -8.09 7.69
N ALA A 328 0.35 -8.73 8.08
CA ALA A 328 1.62 -8.06 8.38
C ALA A 328 2.42 -7.94 7.09
N VAL A 329 2.94 -6.74 6.80
CA VAL A 329 3.68 -6.45 5.58
C VAL A 329 4.97 -5.72 5.92
N SER A 330 6.10 -6.21 5.44
CA SER A 330 7.40 -5.57 5.61
C SER A 330 8.15 -5.50 4.29
N GLY A 331 8.62 -4.31 3.95
CA GLY A 331 9.60 -4.06 2.89
C GLY A 331 10.65 -3.05 3.33
N VAL A 332 11.79 -3.02 2.65
CA VAL A 332 12.90 -2.12 2.98
C VAL A 332 12.62 -0.70 2.49
N VAL A 333 12.02 -0.48 1.33
CA VAL A 333 11.68 0.86 0.86
C VAL A 333 10.24 1.20 1.20
N TYR A 334 9.31 0.35 0.76
CA TYR A 334 7.89 0.50 1.02
C TYR A 334 7.31 -0.75 1.68
N GLY A 335 6.45 -0.57 2.68
CA GLY A 335 5.62 -1.68 3.16
C GLY A 335 4.59 -2.05 2.10
N ILE A 336 3.69 -1.12 1.81
CA ILE A 336 2.69 -1.23 0.74
C ILE A 336 2.82 -0.02 -0.19
N TYR A 337 2.88 -0.28 -1.50
CA TYR A 337 2.80 0.72 -2.55
C TYR A 337 1.62 0.40 -3.46
N ALA A 338 0.62 1.29 -3.49
CA ALA A 338 -0.60 1.14 -4.27
C ALA A 338 -0.80 2.36 -5.18
N ASP A 339 -0.78 2.14 -6.50
CA ASP A 339 -0.96 3.17 -7.52
C ASP A 339 -2.15 2.81 -8.41
N ASN A 340 -3.24 3.57 -8.28
CA ASN A 340 -4.42 3.42 -9.12
C ASN A 340 -4.50 4.54 -10.15
N LYS A 341 -4.28 4.16 -11.40
CA LYS A 341 -4.46 4.96 -12.61
C LYS A 341 -5.81 4.71 -13.28
N GLY A 342 -6.59 3.79 -12.72
CA GLY A 342 -7.91 3.42 -13.19
C GLY A 342 -9.00 4.42 -12.83
N THR A 343 -10.25 4.05 -13.09
CA THR A 343 -11.44 4.90 -12.83
C THR A 343 -12.09 4.64 -11.49
N GLY A 344 -11.77 3.51 -10.84
CA GLY A 344 -12.39 3.05 -9.61
C GLY A 344 -11.71 3.54 -8.34
N SER A 345 -12.00 2.85 -7.24
CA SER A 345 -11.56 3.17 -5.88
C SER A 345 -10.23 2.52 -5.54
N THR A 346 -9.49 3.13 -4.62
CA THR A 346 -8.35 2.48 -3.97
C THR A 346 -8.70 2.18 -2.53
N SER A 347 -8.56 0.93 -2.10
CA SER A 347 -8.85 0.47 -0.74
C SER A 347 -7.71 -0.38 -0.22
N ILE A 348 -7.06 0.07 0.85
CA ILE A 348 -6.01 -0.66 1.56
C ILE A 348 -6.50 -0.96 2.97
N THR A 349 -6.62 -2.24 3.31
CA THR A 349 -6.89 -2.74 4.66
C THR A 349 -5.66 -3.50 5.15
N ALA A 350 -4.97 -2.95 6.14
CA ALA A 350 -3.83 -3.58 6.80
C ALA A 350 -4.20 -4.03 8.22
N LYS A 351 -4.45 -5.33 8.39
CA LYS A 351 -4.96 -5.96 9.63
C LYS A 351 -3.88 -6.18 10.69
N ALA A 352 -2.61 -5.93 10.37
CA ALA A 352 -1.49 -5.97 11.30
C ALA A 352 -0.44 -4.91 10.93
N ALA A 353 0.74 -4.98 11.54
CA ALA A 353 1.78 -3.96 11.35
C ALA A 353 2.28 -3.90 9.89
N VAL A 354 2.47 -2.68 9.39
CA VAL A 354 3.09 -2.41 8.09
C VAL A 354 4.38 -1.61 8.28
N THR A 355 5.47 -2.08 7.67
CA THR A 355 6.81 -1.46 7.80
C THR A 355 7.44 -1.22 6.44
N GLY A 356 7.84 0.03 6.18
CA GLY A 356 8.71 0.43 5.06
C GLY A 356 9.96 1.14 5.58
N THR A 357 11.08 0.44 5.75
CA THR A 357 12.18 0.95 6.61
C THR A 357 12.87 2.22 6.12
N ASN A 358 12.98 2.44 4.81
CA ASN A 358 13.74 3.53 4.20
C ASN A 358 12.86 4.68 3.71
N ASP A 359 11.63 4.40 3.30
CA ASP A 359 10.74 5.41 2.73
C ASP A 359 9.36 5.40 3.38
N THR A 360 8.38 4.71 2.82
CA THR A 360 6.99 4.86 3.27
C THR A 360 6.41 3.55 3.80
N GLY A 361 5.73 3.58 4.95
CA GLY A 361 4.98 2.43 5.44
C GLY A 361 3.88 2.03 4.46
N ILE A 362 2.93 2.94 4.21
CA ILE A 362 1.87 2.77 3.20
C ILE A 362 1.84 3.99 2.27
N TYR A 363 2.08 3.76 0.97
CA TYR A 363 1.86 4.73 -0.09
C TYR A 363 0.61 4.34 -0.87
N ALA A 364 -0.37 5.24 -0.92
CA ALA A 364 -1.63 5.07 -1.62
C ALA A 364 -1.85 6.26 -2.55
N PHE A 365 -2.08 5.99 -3.83
CA PHE A 365 -2.22 7.02 -4.84
C PHE A 365 -3.40 6.75 -5.76
N ASN A 366 -4.17 7.81 -6.02
CA ASN A 366 -5.23 7.88 -7.01
C ASN A 366 -4.89 8.95 -8.05
N ASP A 367 -4.92 8.60 -9.33
CA ASP A 367 -4.71 9.57 -10.41
C ASP A 367 -5.94 10.44 -10.68
N ASP A 368 -5.76 11.46 -11.52
CA ASP A 368 -6.84 12.37 -11.93
C ASP A 368 -7.98 11.69 -12.71
N THR A 369 -7.72 10.51 -13.28
CA THR A 369 -8.72 9.65 -13.93
C THR A 369 -9.65 8.94 -12.95
N THR A 370 -9.26 8.83 -11.67
CA THR A 370 -10.06 8.11 -10.66
C THR A 370 -11.32 8.91 -10.31
N THR A 371 -12.47 8.25 -10.36
CA THR A 371 -13.76 8.88 -10.05
C THR A 371 -14.26 8.53 -8.65
N ALA A 372 -13.71 7.49 -8.04
CA ALA A 372 -14.04 7.05 -6.70
C ALA A 372 -12.94 7.42 -5.68
N GLY A 373 -13.15 7.04 -4.42
CA GLY A 373 -12.32 7.48 -3.29
C GLY A 373 -11.02 6.69 -3.10
N LEU A 374 -10.22 7.17 -2.15
CA LEU A 374 -9.02 6.53 -1.63
C LEU A 374 -9.22 6.25 -0.14
N THR A 375 -9.11 4.98 0.28
CA THR A 375 -9.25 4.57 1.68
C THR A 375 -8.04 3.78 2.13
N VAL A 376 -7.48 4.15 3.29
CA VAL A 376 -6.50 3.37 4.05
C VAL A 376 -7.07 3.07 5.42
N ASP A 377 -7.24 1.80 5.79
CA ASP A 377 -7.58 1.33 7.14
C ASP A 377 -6.45 0.42 7.64
N ALA A 378 -5.63 0.93 8.56
CA ALA A 378 -4.43 0.25 9.01
C ALA A 378 -4.37 0.06 10.53
N MET A 379 -3.56 -0.91 10.97
CA MET A 379 -3.10 -1.00 12.35
C MET A 379 -1.88 -0.08 12.56
N ALA A 380 -0.81 -0.59 13.18
CA ALA A 380 0.43 0.18 13.34
C ALA A 380 1.17 0.29 12.00
N VAL A 381 1.67 1.48 11.68
CA VAL A 381 2.41 1.74 10.45
C VAL A 381 3.71 2.47 10.74
N SER A 382 4.83 1.97 10.22
CA SER A 382 6.13 2.59 10.36
C SER A 382 6.77 2.79 9.00
N GLY A 383 7.24 4.01 8.73
CA GLY A 383 8.04 4.33 7.55
C GLY A 383 9.28 5.16 7.87
N GLY A 384 10.35 4.96 7.09
CA GLY A 384 11.61 5.69 7.24
C GLY A 384 11.48 7.19 7.04
N LYS A 385 10.67 7.62 6.07
CA LYS A 385 10.32 9.01 5.79
C LYS A 385 8.88 9.31 6.16
N TYR A 386 7.96 8.48 5.66
CA TYR A 386 6.52 8.72 5.80
C TYR A 386 5.84 7.51 6.42
N GLY A 387 5.02 7.68 7.46
CA GLY A 387 4.22 6.57 7.96
C GLY A 387 3.19 6.15 6.91
N ILE A 388 2.25 7.05 6.63
CA ILE A 388 1.24 6.90 5.58
C ILE A 388 1.31 8.10 4.64
N HIS A 389 1.35 7.87 3.32
CA HIS A 389 1.16 8.88 2.28
C HIS A 389 -0.06 8.47 1.44
N ALA A 390 -1.16 9.20 1.61
CA ALA A 390 -2.38 9.07 0.82
C ALA A 390 -2.58 10.32 -0.04
N GLU A 391 -2.47 10.17 -1.37
CA GLU A 391 -2.63 11.25 -2.33
C GLU A 391 -3.74 10.92 -3.33
N ASN A 392 -4.81 11.72 -3.32
CA ASN A 392 -5.93 11.58 -4.21
C ASN A 392 -6.02 12.77 -5.17
N ARG A 393 -5.77 12.50 -6.45
CA ARG A 393 -5.93 13.47 -7.54
C ARG A 393 -7.28 13.39 -8.24
N GLY A 394 -8.07 12.34 -7.96
CA GLY A 394 -9.36 12.08 -8.56
C GLY A 394 -10.53 12.87 -7.97
N ALA A 395 -11.76 12.39 -8.21
CA ALA A 395 -13.00 13.05 -7.82
C ALA A 395 -13.65 12.52 -6.51
N GLY A 396 -13.13 11.44 -5.92
CA GLY A 396 -13.68 10.84 -4.71
C GLY A 396 -13.22 11.45 -3.39
N ALA A 397 -13.75 10.94 -2.27
CA ALA A 397 -13.28 11.29 -0.93
C ALA A 397 -12.01 10.50 -0.55
N THR A 398 -11.22 11.05 0.36
CA THR A 398 -10.05 10.40 0.94
C THR A 398 -10.27 10.12 2.42
N SER A 399 -10.02 8.88 2.86
CA SER A 399 -10.10 8.47 4.25
C SER A 399 -8.85 7.72 4.68
N VAL A 400 -8.19 8.20 5.73
CA VAL A 400 -7.05 7.54 6.37
C VAL A 400 -7.42 7.21 7.80
N THR A 401 -7.52 5.92 8.10
CA THR A 401 -7.77 5.38 9.43
C THR A 401 -6.56 4.58 9.92
N ALA A 402 -6.09 4.85 11.13
CA ALA A 402 -5.04 4.07 11.77
C ALA A 402 -5.37 3.75 13.23
N LYS A 403 -5.64 2.48 13.49
CA LYS A 403 -6.01 1.95 14.82
C LYS A 403 -4.77 1.64 15.70
N GLY A 404 -3.57 1.69 15.11
CA GLY A 404 -2.29 1.63 15.81
C GLY A 404 -1.51 2.94 15.69
N ALA A 405 -0.32 2.98 16.29
CA ALA A 405 0.58 4.12 16.14
C ALA A 405 1.11 4.23 14.70
N VAL A 406 1.18 5.46 14.18
CA VAL A 406 1.78 5.76 12.88
C VAL A 406 3.07 6.54 13.08
N THR A 407 4.16 6.12 12.45
CA THR A 407 5.47 6.76 12.57
C THR A 407 6.11 6.98 11.20
N GLY A 408 6.47 8.23 10.90
CA GLY A 408 7.34 8.59 9.78
C GLY A 408 8.63 9.20 10.31
N THR A 409 9.73 8.44 10.32
CA THR A 409 10.88 8.80 11.18
C THR A 409 11.62 10.06 10.77
N ASP A 410 11.83 10.29 9.46
CA ASP A 410 12.57 11.46 8.94
C ASP A 410 11.65 12.64 8.61
N ARG A 411 10.39 12.40 8.22
CA ARG A 411 9.52 13.45 7.67
C ARG A 411 8.15 13.49 8.31
N VAL A 412 7.14 12.89 7.69
CA VAL A 412 5.75 13.12 8.09
C VAL A 412 5.15 11.83 8.60
N GLY A 413 4.49 11.86 9.76
CA GLY A 413 3.76 10.70 10.24
C GLY A 413 2.68 10.30 9.23
N ILE A 414 1.80 11.24 8.88
CA ILE A 414 0.73 11.06 7.89
C ILE A 414 0.66 12.25 6.93
N ILE A 415 0.73 11.96 5.64
CA ILE A 415 0.33 12.85 4.55
C ILE A 415 -1.01 12.36 4.03
N ALA A 416 -2.05 13.19 4.14
CA ALA A 416 -3.36 12.92 3.56
C ALA A 416 -3.76 14.11 2.70
N VAL A 417 -3.85 13.94 1.38
CA VAL A 417 -4.06 15.06 0.47
C VAL A 417 -5.08 14.77 -0.61
N ASN A 418 -5.98 15.75 -0.80
CA ASN A 418 -6.86 15.89 -1.94
C ASN A 418 -6.26 16.99 -2.82
N ALA A 419 -5.16 16.68 -3.49
CA ALA A 419 -4.37 17.60 -4.28
C ALA A 419 -3.41 16.80 -5.18
N ALA A 420 -2.95 17.41 -6.27
CA ALA A 420 -1.77 16.93 -6.97
C ALA A 420 -0.53 17.64 -6.42
N LEU A 421 0.34 16.87 -5.74
CA LEU A 421 1.56 17.40 -5.16
C LEU A 421 2.74 17.28 -6.14
N THR A 422 3.56 18.32 -6.16
CA THR A 422 4.91 18.28 -6.77
C THR A 422 5.93 18.43 -5.65
N PHE A 423 6.93 17.55 -5.62
CA PHE A 423 8.01 17.60 -4.64
C PHE A 423 9.33 18.06 -5.29
N ASN A 424 10.12 18.80 -4.53
CA ASN A 424 11.52 19.08 -4.86
C ASN A 424 12.36 17.80 -4.67
N PRO A 425 13.57 17.71 -5.25
CA PRO A 425 14.46 16.56 -5.07
C PRO A 425 14.83 16.26 -3.61
N ASP A 426 14.84 17.28 -2.76
CA ASP A 426 15.06 17.14 -1.31
C ASP A 426 13.80 16.65 -0.55
N GLY A 427 12.68 16.49 -1.25
CA GLY A 427 11.40 16.03 -0.72
C GLY A 427 10.54 17.09 -0.05
N THR A 428 10.93 18.37 -0.15
CA THR A 428 10.05 19.49 0.22
C THR A 428 8.98 19.72 -0.84
N PHE A 429 7.87 20.40 -0.49
CA PHE A 429 6.82 20.69 -1.46
C PHE A 429 7.27 21.77 -2.46
N ALA A 430 7.17 21.46 -3.75
CA ALA A 430 7.48 22.37 -4.87
C ALA A 430 6.22 23.06 -5.42
N GLY A 431 5.06 22.42 -5.33
CA GLY A 431 3.82 22.96 -5.86
C GLY A 431 2.59 22.11 -5.52
N VAL A 432 1.42 22.74 -5.64
CA VAL A 432 0.11 22.15 -5.38
C VAL A 432 -0.79 22.51 -6.55
N ALA A 433 -1.46 21.52 -7.14
CA ALA A 433 -2.54 21.74 -8.10
C ALA A 433 -3.87 21.21 -7.56
N ASN A 434 -4.95 21.93 -7.89
CA ASN A 434 -6.29 21.63 -7.41
C ASN A 434 -6.83 20.34 -8.02
N THR A 435 -7.73 19.68 -7.29
CA THR A 435 -8.39 18.43 -7.70
C THR A 435 -9.90 18.55 -7.53
N ASN A 436 -10.65 17.60 -8.08
CA ASN A 436 -12.11 17.51 -7.89
C ASN A 436 -12.49 16.60 -6.71
N ALA A 437 -11.52 16.18 -5.89
CA ALA A 437 -11.78 15.35 -4.72
C ALA A 437 -12.73 16.07 -3.75
N THR A 438 -13.35 15.30 -2.85
CA THR A 438 -14.37 15.84 -1.94
C THR A 438 -13.82 15.94 -0.52
N ASP A 439 -14.28 15.06 0.37
CA ASP A 439 -13.91 15.09 1.78
C ASP A 439 -12.51 14.51 1.99
N LEU A 440 -11.83 15.01 3.01
CA LEU A 440 -10.55 14.49 3.50
C LEU A 440 -10.71 14.16 4.98
N THR A 441 -10.63 12.87 5.32
CA THR A 441 -10.75 12.40 6.71
C THR A 441 -9.48 11.70 7.17
N VAL A 442 -8.99 12.07 8.35
CA VAL A 442 -7.91 11.38 9.06
C VAL A 442 -8.45 10.99 10.44
N ASP A 443 -8.55 9.70 10.75
CA ASP A 443 -9.03 9.17 12.05
C ASP A 443 -8.00 8.19 12.63
N VAL A 444 -7.25 8.64 13.63
CA VAL A 444 -6.03 7.97 14.09
C VAL A 444 -5.87 7.99 15.60
N ILE A 445 -5.03 7.09 16.11
CA ILE A 445 -4.64 7.09 17.53
C ILE A 445 -3.45 8.03 17.75
N ALA A 446 -2.21 7.52 17.66
CA ALA A 446 -1.00 8.29 17.92
C ALA A 446 -0.18 8.42 16.64
N VAL A 447 0.38 9.60 16.42
CA VAL A 447 1.16 9.90 15.20
C VAL A 447 2.45 10.60 15.57
N SER A 448 3.56 10.13 15.01
CA SER A 448 4.87 10.78 15.14
C SER A 448 5.49 10.99 13.77
N GLY A 449 5.98 12.20 13.52
CA GLY A 449 6.79 12.56 12.36
C GLY A 449 8.07 13.26 12.77
N GLY A 450 9.16 13.00 12.04
CA GLY A 450 10.42 13.74 12.20
C GLY A 450 10.24 15.25 12.02
N LYS A 451 9.42 15.67 11.07
CA LYS A 451 9.06 17.07 10.82
C LYS A 451 7.64 17.39 11.24
N THR A 452 6.67 16.74 10.62
CA THR A 452 5.24 17.00 10.85
C THR A 452 4.53 15.74 11.32
N GLY A 453 3.70 15.83 12.36
CA GLY A 453 2.89 14.69 12.78
C GLY A 453 1.85 14.34 11.70
N ILE A 454 0.90 15.24 11.47
CA ILE A 454 -0.15 15.09 10.46
C ILE A 454 -0.13 16.30 9.50
N TYR A 455 -0.03 16.02 8.21
CA TYR A 455 -0.19 16.98 7.13
C TYR A 455 -1.45 16.66 6.33
N ALA A 456 -2.45 17.54 6.39
CA ALA A 456 -3.72 17.41 5.70
C ALA A 456 -3.98 18.61 4.79
N LEU A 457 -4.15 18.37 3.49
CA LEU A 457 -4.42 19.40 2.50
C LEU A 457 -5.60 19.02 1.62
N ASN A 458 -6.65 19.83 1.63
CA ASN A 458 -7.80 19.65 0.76
C ASN A 458 -7.95 20.83 -0.21
N THR A 459 -7.62 20.57 -1.47
CA THR A 459 -7.88 21.48 -2.59
C THR A 459 -9.20 21.18 -3.32
N GLY A 460 -9.89 20.14 -2.86
CA GLY A 460 -11.16 19.68 -3.39
C GLY A 460 -12.35 20.55 -3.00
N THR A 461 -13.53 19.93 -2.98
CA THR A 461 -14.82 20.61 -2.73
C THR A 461 -15.47 20.24 -1.40
N GLY A 462 -14.96 19.23 -0.71
CA GLY A 462 -15.51 18.73 0.56
C GLY A 462 -14.91 19.38 1.79
N ALA A 463 -15.19 18.80 2.95
CA ALA A 463 -14.64 19.21 4.24
C ALA A 463 -13.35 18.45 4.57
N THR A 464 -12.56 18.99 5.50
CA THR A 464 -11.44 18.27 6.12
C THR A 464 -11.76 17.99 7.57
N SER A 465 -11.59 16.74 8.00
CA SER A 465 -11.80 16.29 9.38
C SER A 465 -10.60 15.48 9.85
N ILE A 466 -9.96 15.92 10.94
CA ILE A 466 -8.84 15.23 11.57
C ILE A 466 -9.27 14.87 13.00
N THR A 467 -9.20 13.60 13.34
CA THR A 467 -9.39 13.07 14.69
C THR A 467 -8.14 12.30 15.10
N ALA A 468 -7.51 12.73 16.20
CA ALA A 468 -6.35 12.08 16.80
C ALA A 468 -6.63 11.78 18.29
N ALA A 469 -6.96 10.52 18.57
CA ALA A 469 -7.34 10.06 19.92
C ALA A 469 -6.14 9.86 20.86
N GLY A 470 -4.92 9.88 20.33
CA GLY A 470 -3.66 9.83 21.06
C GLY A 470 -2.80 11.08 20.81
N ALA A 471 -1.54 11.01 21.21
CA ALA A 471 -0.60 12.11 21.02
C ALA A 471 -0.18 12.25 19.55
N VAL A 472 -0.09 13.49 19.08
CA VAL A 472 0.49 13.83 17.77
C VAL A 472 1.77 14.63 17.99
N THR A 473 2.85 14.22 17.34
CA THR A 473 4.15 14.87 17.46
C THR A 473 4.78 15.09 16.08
N GLY A 474 5.10 16.33 15.75
CA GLY A 474 6.05 16.68 14.71
C GLY A 474 7.29 17.30 15.36
N THR A 475 8.47 16.73 15.14
CA THR A 475 9.65 17.10 15.94
C THR A 475 10.21 18.46 15.53
N ASP A 476 10.28 18.75 14.22
CA ASP A 476 10.89 19.99 13.72
C ASP A 476 9.86 21.07 13.33
N ASP A 477 8.70 20.70 12.78
CA ASP A 477 7.74 21.64 12.17
C ASP A 477 6.39 21.65 12.90
N PHE A 478 5.38 20.95 12.38
CA PHE A 478 4.01 21.03 12.89
C PHE A 478 3.61 19.76 13.63
N GLY A 479 2.92 19.88 14.76
CA GLY A 479 2.18 18.74 15.29
C GLY A 479 1.10 18.33 14.28
N ILE A 480 0.21 19.27 13.97
CA ILE A 480 -0.83 19.13 12.94
C ILE A 480 -0.79 20.35 12.01
N ASN A 481 -0.72 20.12 10.71
CA ASN A 481 -0.90 21.13 9.66
C ASN A 481 -2.11 20.77 8.81
N ALA A 482 -3.18 21.56 8.89
CA ALA A 482 -4.45 21.32 8.24
C ALA A 482 -4.87 22.53 7.39
N VAL A 483 -5.00 22.33 6.08
CA VAL A 483 -5.28 23.42 5.13
C VAL A 483 -6.41 23.03 4.17
N ASN A 484 -7.39 23.92 4.07
CA ASN A 484 -8.42 23.90 3.03
C ASN A 484 -8.18 25.05 2.05
N SER A 485 -8.19 24.76 0.75
CA SER A 485 -8.21 25.80 -0.29
C SER A 485 -9.61 26.44 -0.42
N SER A 486 -9.71 27.46 -1.29
CA SER A 486 -10.91 28.27 -1.46
C SER A 486 -12.15 27.52 -1.97
N THR A 487 -11.96 26.37 -2.59
CA THR A 487 -13.05 25.51 -3.10
C THR A 487 -13.60 24.55 -2.04
N ALA A 488 -12.85 24.29 -0.96
CA ALA A 488 -13.25 23.38 0.10
C ALA A 488 -14.29 24.04 1.04
N THR A 489 -14.78 23.27 2.01
CA THR A 489 -15.81 23.74 2.94
C THR A 489 -15.26 23.97 4.36
N GLY A 490 -15.58 23.09 5.31
CA GLY A 490 -15.20 23.21 6.71
C GLY A 490 -13.88 22.51 7.04
N LEU A 491 -13.24 22.94 8.11
CA LEU A 491 -12.01 22.35 8.64
C LEU A 491 -12.21 22.01 10.12
N THR A 492 -12.12 20.73 10.47
CA THR A 492 -12.25 20.27 11.86
C THR A 492 -11.00 19.53 12.30
N VAL A 493 -10.47 19.90 13.47
CA VAL A 493 -9.36 19.20 14.13
C VAL A 493 -9.79 18.85 15.55
N ASN A 494 -9.88 17.56 15.86
CA ASN A 494 -10.13 17.02 17.19
C ASN A 494 -8.91 16.21 17.63
N ALA A 495 -8.09 16.76 18.53
CA ALA A 495 -6.86 16.14 18.97
C ALA A 495 -6.81 16.01 20.50
N THR A 496 -5.98 15.07 20.98
CA THR A 496 -5.66 14.97 22.41
C THR A 496 -4.49 15.90 22.73
N ALA A 497 -3.28 15.37 22.85
CA ALA A 497 -2.06 16.18 23.03
C ALA A 497 -1.37 16.37 21.68
N VAL A 498 -0.88 17.58 21.42
CA VAL A 498 -0.19 17.91 20.17
C VAL A 498 1.10 18.65 20.48
N SER A 499 2.21 18.22 19.87
CA SER A 499 3.51 18.90 19.97
C SER A 499 4.08 19.12 18.58
N GLY A 500 4.48 20.37 18.29
CA GLY A 500 5.24 20.75 17.11
C GLY A 500 6.57 21.40 17.51
N GLY A 501 7.64 21.11 16.78
CA GLY A 501 8.90 21.85 16.88
C GLY A 501 8.68 23.34 16.60
N GLY A 502 8.03 23.65 15.49
CA GLY A 502 7.48 24.97 15.19
C GLY A 502 6.14 25.21 15.88
N THR A 503 5.03 24.92 15.18
CA THR A 503 3.67 25.21 15.67
C THR A 503 2.96 23.92 16.10
N GLY A 504 2.26 23.94 17.23
CA GLY A 504 1.49 22.77 17.69
C GLY A 504 0.39 22.38 16.71
N ILE A 505 -0.61 23.26 16.56
CA ILE A 505 -1.70 23.10 15.58
C ILE A 505 -1.74 24.31 14.65
N TYR A 506 -1.57 24.06 13.37
CA TYR A 506 -1.73 25.04 12.30
C TYR A 506 -2.97 24.68 11.47
N ALA A 507 -3.97 25.56 11.45
CA ALA A 507 -5.27 25.29 10.85
C ALA A 507 -5.71 26.49 10.01
N ARG A 508 -5.83 26.30 8.70
CA ARG A 508 -6.16 27.38 7.77
C ARG A 508 -7.27 26.99 6.82
N ASN A 509 -8.34 27.77 6.82
CA ASN A 509 -9.49 27.54 5.96
C ASN A 509 -9.74 28.73 5.04
N TYR A 510 -9.35 28.54 3.78
CA TYR A 510 -9.73 29.47 2.71
C TYR A 510 -11.13 29.18 2.15
N GLY A 511 -11.75 28.07 2.56
CA GLY A 511 -13.02 27.58 2.04
C GLY A 511 -14.25 28.36 2.51
N THR A 512 -15.41 27.72 2.41
CA THR A 512 -16.73 28.34 2.68
C THR A 512 -17.40 27.89 3.99
N GLY A 513 -16.79 26.94 4.69
CA GLY A 513 -17.29 26.36 5.94
C GLY A 513 -16.71 27.00 7.19
N ALA A 514 -17.08 26.44 8.34
CA ALA A 514 -16.51 26.82 9.63
C ALA A 514 -15.19 26.08 9.90
N THR A 515 -14.36 26.66 10.77
CA THR A 515 -13.16 26.03 11.33
C THR A 515 -13.38 25.74 12.81
N SER A 516 -13.15 24.49 13.22
CA SER A 516 -13.28 24.06 14.61
C SER A 516 -12.06 23.27 15.05
N ILE A 517 -11.40 23.72 16.11
CA ILE A 517 -10.27 23.05 16.74
C ILE A 517 -10.66 22.69 18.16
N THR A 518 -10.57 21.41 18.49
CA THR A 518 -10.74 20.87 19.84
C THR A 518 -9.45 20.15 20.23
N ALA A 519 -8.76 20.63 21.26
CA ALA A 519 -7.58 19.99 21.83
C ALA A 519 -7.83 19.65 23.31
N THR A 520 -8.02 18.36 23.59
CA THR A 520 -8.39 17.89 24.95
C THR A 520 -7.18 17.65 25.85
N GLY A 521 -5.97 17.66 25.30
CA GLY A 521 -4.70 17.65 26.02
C GLY A 521 -3.90 18.92 25.76
N SER A 522 -2.62 18.92 26.18
CA SER A 522 -1.74 20.07 25.98
C SER A 522 -1.37 20.24 24.51
N VAL A 523 -1.35 21.49 24.04
CA VAL A 523 -0.82 21.86 22.72
C VAL A 523 0.46 22.68 22.90
N ILE A 524 1.55 22.25 22.25
CA ILE A 524 2.87 22.87 22.38
C ILE A 524 3.41 23.18 20.99
N GLY A 525 3.76 24.45 20.74
CA GLY A 525 4.67 24.87 19.68
C GLY A 525 5.98 25.33 20.31
N THR A 526 7.10 24.68 19.97
CA THR A 526 8.37 24.91 20.68
C THR A 526 9.08 26.18 20.23
N ASP A 527 9.00 26.50 18.94
CA ASP A 527 9.64 27.66 18.29
C ASP A 527 8.60 28.60 17.61
N GLY A 528 7.32 28.23 17.65
CA GLY A 528 6.21 28.93 17.01
C GLY A 528 5.00 29.08 17.92
N ASP A 529 3.81 29.13 17.34
CA ASP A 529 2.58 29.24 18.12
C ASP A 529 2.15 27.89 18.70
N GLY A 530 1.47 27.90 19.83
CA GLY A 530 0.77 26.69 20.30
C GLY A 530 -0.33 26.32 19.30
N ILE A 531 -1.24 27.26 19.04
CA ILE A 531 -2.31 27.12 18.04
C ILE A 531 -2.32 28.35 17.14
N ASN A 532 -2.23 28.15 15.83
CA ASN A 532 -2.45 29.18 14.81
C ASN A 532 -3.66 28.79 13.94
N ALA A 533 -4.75 29.57 14.01
CA ALA A 533 -6.01 29.27 13.33
C ALA A 533 -6.49 30.46 12.50
N HIS A 534 -6.78 30.23 11.22
CA HIS A 534 -7.12 31.30 10.28
C HIS A 534 -8.29 30.94 9.37
N ASN A 535 -9.29 31.83 9.28
CA ASN A 535 -10.37 31.81 8.31
C ASN A 535 -10.24 32.97 7.33
N ASP A 536 -10.29 32.69 6.02
CA ASP A 536 -10.36 33.74 4.99
C ASP A 536 -11.80 34.29 4.85
N SER A 537 -11.95 35.31 4.02
CA SER A 537 -13.15 36.09 3.73
C SER A 537 -14.42 35.29 3.41
N THR A 538 -14.30 34.10 2.83
CA THR A 538 -15.46 33.26 2.50
C THR A 538 -15.83 32.25 3.59
N ALA A 539 -14.97 32.04 4.58
CA ALA A 539 -15.21 31.09 5.65
C ALA A 539 -16.26 31.62 6.64
N LYS A 540 -16.70 30.76 7.57
CA LYS A 540 -17.75 31.07 8.55
C LYS A 540 -17.15 31.23 9.95
N ASP A 541 -17.65 30.46 10.91
CA ASP A 541 -17.21 30.54 12.29
C ASP A 541 -15.77 30.04 12.43
N LEU A 542 -15.04 30.58 13.40
CA LEU A 542 -13.76 30.04 13.83
C LEU A 542 -13.80 29.77 15.33
N THR A 543 -13.65 28.51 15.71
CA THR A 543 -13.75 28.06 17.09
C THR A 543 -12.50 27.30 17.50
N VAL A 544 -11.95 27.65 18.67
CA VAL A 544 -10.89 26.93 19.37
C VAL A 544 -11.38 26.56 20.77
N ASP A 545 -11.36 25.28 21.13
CA ASP A 545 -11.56 24.76 22.49
C ASP A 545 -10.33 23.94 22.88
N ALA A 546 -9.48 24.48 23.75
CA ALA A 546 -8.21 23.88 24.14
C ALA A 546 -8.11 23.72 25.65
N MET A 547 -7.27 22.78 26.08
CA MET A 547 -6.86 22.65 27.48
C MET A 547 -5.75 23.65 27.81
N SER A 548 -4.50 23.22 27.90
CA SER A 548 -3.32 24.06 28.06
C SER A 548 -2.64 24.28 26.71
N VAL A 549 -2.17 25.49 26.47
CA VAL A 549 -1.48 25.85 25.23
C VAL A 549 -0.21 26.61 25.53
N SER A 550 0.91 26.20 24.94
CA SER A 550 2.18 26.90 25.03
C SER A 550 2.74 27.11 23.63
N GLY A 551 3.09 28.34 23.29
CA GLY A 551 3.88 28.67 22.13
C GLY A 551 5.06 29.54 22.51
N ASP A 552 6.16 29.45 21.77
CA ASP A 552 7.24 30.42 21.92
C ASP A 552 6.84 31.80 21.39
N VAL A 553 6.08 31.86 20.29
CA VAL A 553 5.59 33.13 19.76
C VAL A 553 4.28 33.53 20.46
N MET A 554 3.16 32.92 20.08
CA MET A 554 1.89 33.09 20.76
C MET A 554 1.38 31.77 21.35
N GLY A 555 0.64 31.85 22.46
CA GLY A 555 -0.10 30.67 22.91
C GLY A 555 -1.16 30.30 21.89
N ILE A 556 -2.11 31.22 21.64
CA ILE A 556 -3.19 31.05 20.66
C ILE A 556 -3.26 32.28 19.75
N ASP A 557 -3.05 32.10 18.45
CA ASP A 557 -3.29 33.06 17.36
C ASP A 557 -4.55 32.65 16.58
N VAL A 558 -5.54 33.53 16.55
CA VAL A 558 -6.84 33.31 15.92
C VAL A 558 -7.24 34.52 15.08
N ILE A 559 -7.40 34.31 13.77
CA ILE A 559 -7.80 35.36 12.84
C ILE A 559 -9.00 34.87 12.01
N ASN A 560 -10.12 35.58 12.09
CA ASN A 560 -11.30 35.29 11.27
C ASN A 560 -11.63 36.49 10.39
N TYR A 561 -11.32 36.40 9.10
CA TYR A 561 -11.79 37.35 8.10
C TYR A 561 -13.14 36.95 7.49
N GLY A 562 -13.67 35.79 7.87
CA GLY A 562 -14.94 35.26 7.40
C GLY A 562 -16.17 35.98 7.96
N THR A 563 -17.34 35.38 7.74
CA THR A 563 -18.64 36.00 8.07
C THR A 563 -19.22 35.58 9.43
N GLY A 564 -18.74 34.47 9.99
CA GLY A 564 -19.27 33.84 11.21
C GLY A 564 -18.64 34.36 12.52
N ALA A 565 -19.01 33.82 13.67
CA ALA A 565 -18.46 34.21 14.96
C ALA A 565 -17.06 33.63 15.22
N THR A 566 -16.31 34.27 16.12
CA THR A 566 -15.01 33.78 16.59
C THR A 566 -15.07 33.47 18.07
N ARG A 567 -14.65 32.26 18.45
CA ARG A 567 -14.61 31.82 19.85
C ARG A 567 -13.30 31.13 20.19
N VAL A 568 -12.60 31.65 21.19
CA VAL A 568 -11.47 30.99 21.84
C VAL A 568 -11.91 30.57 23.23
N LYS A 569 -11.73 29.29 23.55
CA LYS A 569 -11.93 28.75 24.90
C LYS A 569 -10.68 27.98 25.30
N ALA A 570 -10.06 28.37 26.41
CA ALA A 570 -8.90 27.69 26.97
C ALA A 570 -9.17 27.37 28.45
N THR A 571 -9.28 26.09 28.79
CA THR A 571 -9.62 25.64 30.14
C THR A 571 -8.40 25.49 31.06
N GLY A 572 -7.20 25.40 30.49
CA GLY A 572 -5.91 25.43 31.18
C GLY A 572 -5.14 26.71 30.91
N THR A 573 -3.87 26.73 31.32
CA THR A 573 -2.96 27.87 31.11
C THR A 573 -2.63 28.05 29.63
N VAL A 574 -2.65 29.30 29.16
CA VAL A 574 -2.17 29.71 27.85
C VAL A 574 -0.91 30.58 28.00
N THR A 575 0.17 30.22 27.32
CA THR A 575 1.45 30.94 27.41
C THR A 575 1.99 31.25 26.02
N GLY A 576 2.32 32.52 25.77
CA GLY A 576 3.21 32.95 24.68
C GLY A 576 4.46 33.60 25.26
N THR A 577 5.66 33.05 25.01
CA THR A 577 6.88 33.44 25.72
C THR A 577 7.55 34.69 25.15
N THR A 578 7.40 34.94 23.85
CA THR A 578 8.00 36.09 23.15
C THR A 578 6.98 37.11 22.65
N ASN A 579 5.69 36.76 22.57
CA ASN A 579 4.64 37.67 22.12
C ASN A 579 3.37 37.64 22.99
N PHE A 580 2.21 37.22 22.46
CA PHE A 580 0.93 37.28 23.16
C PHE A 580 0.55 35.93 23.76
N GLY A 581 -0.13 35.92 24.91
CA GLY A 581 -0.78 34.69 25.38
C GLY A 581 -1.90 34.28 24.41
N ILE A 582 -2.84 35.19 24.17
CA ILE A 582 -3.93 35.04 23.20
C ILE A 582 -3.98 36.28 22.30
N TYR A 583 -4.03 36.06 20.99
CA TYR A 583 -4.28 37.07 19.97
C TYR A 583 -5.49 36.65 19.15
N ALA A 584 -6.55 37.47 19.16
CA ALA A 584 -7.78 37.16 18.45
C ALA A 584 -8.28 38.35 17.62
N ILE A 585 -8.53 38.12 16.33
CA ILE A 585 -9.01 39.15 15.39
C ILE A 585 -10.26 38.71 14.65
N ASN A 586 -11.21 39.64 14.55
CA ASN A 586 -12.33 39.59 13.61
C ASN A 586 -12.17 40.66 12.53
N GLY A 587 -12.27 40.24 11.27
CA GLY A 587 -12.31 41.11 10.09
C GLY A 587 -13.62 41.88 9.96
N SER A 588 -13.65 42.84 9.02
CA SER A 588 -14.81 43.70 8.78
C SER A 588 -16.04 42.99 8.21
N LEU A 589 -15.88 41.82 7.61
CA LEU A 589 -16.99 41.00 7.10
C LEU A 589 -17.67 40.16 8.19
N THR A 590 -17.05 40.07 9.36
CA THR A 590 -17.51 39.22 10.47
C THR A 590 -18.81 39.77 11.05
N THR A 591 -19.89 39.00 10.98
CA THR A 591 -21.18 39.40 11.56
C THR A 591 -21.38 38.86 12.97
N GLY A 592 -20.68 37.78 13.33
CA GLY A 592 -20.65 37.21 14.67
C GLY A 592 -19.68 37.92 15.62
N GLY A 593 -19.84 37.68 16.92
CA GLY A 593 -19.01 38.31 17.95
C GLY A 593 -17.60 37.71 18.04
N LEU A 594 -16.73 38.38 18.79
CA LEU A 594 -15.41 37.85 19.19
C LEU A 594 -15.47 37.49 20.67
N LYS A 595 -15.32 36.19 20.99
CA LYS A 595 -15.37 35.69 22.37
C LYS A 595 -14.07 35.01 22.77
N VAL A 596 -13.52 35.39 23.92
CA VAL A 596 -12.39 34.70 24.57
C VAL A 596 -12.82 34.28 25.97
N ASP A 597 -12.82 32.98 26.26
CA ASP A 597 -13.03 32.41 27.60
C ASP A 597 -11.76 31.66 28.00
N ALA A 598 -10.93 32.24 28.87
CA ALA A 598 -9.63 31.67 29.24
C ALA A 598 -9.51 31.43 30.76
N ALA A 599 -8.71 30.44 31.14
CA ALA A 599 -8.28 30.29 32.53
C ALA A 599 -7.15 31.27 32.85
N ALA A 600 -5.91 30.81 32.95
CA ALA A 600 -4.73 31.68 33.12
C ALA A 600 -4.08 31.98 31.76
N VAL A 601 -3.62 33.20 31.55
CA VAL A 601 -3.00 33.64 30.30
C VAL A 601 -1.76 34.48 30.60
N SER A 602 -0.63 34.12 30.00
CA SER A 602 0.62 34.88 30.08
C SER A 602 1.15 35.17 28.69
N GLY A 603 1.48 36.44 28.44
CA GLY A 603 2.21 36.84 27.24
C GLY A 603 3.41 37.71 27.59
N SER A 604 4.46 37.65 26.78
CA SER A 604 5.58 38.58 26.89
C SER A 604 5.15 40.04 26.72
N ILE A 605 4.27 40.31 25.75
CA ILE A 605 3.78 41.66 25.44
C ILE A 605 2.40 41.90 26.06
N TYR A 606 1.41 41.13 25.65
CA TYR A 606 0.05 41.18 26.19
C TYR A 606 -0.40 39.79 26.59
N GLY A 607 -1.11 39.67 27.73
CA GLY A 607 -1.79 38.43 28.07
C GLY A 607 -2.84 38.10 27.01
N ILE A 608 -3.82 38.99 26.84
CA ILE A 608 -4.89 38.86 25.84
C ILE A 608 -4.93 40.12 24.97
N TYR A 609 -4.83 39.97 23.66
CA TYR A 609 -5.10 41.00 22.66
C TYR A 609 -6.31 40.60 21.83
N THR A 610 -7.28 41.50 21.70
CA THR A 610 -8.42 41.32 20.81
C THR A 610 -8.62 42.55 19.93
N GLU A 611 -8.95 42.32 18.66
CA GLU A 611 -9.36 43.36 17.73
C GLU A 611 -10.58 42.91 16.94
N ASN A 612 -11.66 43.67 17.04
CA ASN A 612 -12.91 43.34 16.40
C ASN A 612 -13.34 44.46 15.45
N SER A 613 -13.20 44.18 14.16
CA SER A 613 -13.71 45.04 13.10
C SER A 613 -15.09 44.58 12.60
N GLY A 614 -15.64 43.50 13.16
CA GLY A 614 -16.94 42.93 12.80
C GLY A 614 -18.13 43.66 13.43
N GLY A 615 -19.34 43.18 13.14
CA GLY A 615 -20.60 43.85 13.52
C GLY A 615 -21.08 43.61 14.95
N ALA A 616 -20.65 42.53 15.61
CA ALA A 616 -21.14 42.12 16.93
C ALA A 616 -20.08 42.29 18.04
N THR A 617 -20.49 42.13 19.29
CA THR A 617 -19.70 42.49 20.48
C THR A 617 -18.41 41.68 20.67
N THR A 618 -17.45 42.28 21.37
CA THR A 618 -16.29 41.58 21.94
C THR A 618 -16.57 41.18 23.39
N SER A 619 -16.30 39.93 23.76
CA SER A 619 -16.46 39.42 25.13
C SER A 619 -15.20 38.68 25.58
N ILE A 620 -14.64 39.06 26.72
CA ILE A 620 -13.46 38.43 27.33
C ILE A 620 -13.82 37.98 28.75
N THR A 621 -13.65 36.69 29.02
CA THR A 621 -13.75 36.08 30.35
C THR A 621 -12.40 35.50 30.73
N ALA A 622 -11.86 35.88 31.88
CA ALA A 622 -10.65 35.27 32.42
C ALA A 622 -10.83 34.83 33.88
N THR A 623 -10.64 33.55 34.15
CA THR A 623 -10.83 33.00 35.51
C THR A 623 -9.55 32.84 36.31
N GLY A 624 -8.40 32.80 35.64
CA GLY A 624 -7.07 32.74 36.25
C GLY A 624 -6.29 34.04 36.11
N THR A 625 -4.99 33.98 36.37
CA THR A 625 -4.11 35.14 36.21
C THR A 625 -3.97 35.52 34.74
N VAL A 626 -4.17 36.79 34.40
CA VAL A 626 -3.83 37.36 33.08
C VAL A 626 -2.68 38.35 33.26
N GLU A 627 -1.56 38.10 32.57
CA GLU A 627 -0.34 38.86 32.72
C GLU A 627 0.35 39.16 31.37
N GLY A 628 0.83 40.39 31.22
CA GLY A 628 1.70 40.80 30.10
C GLY A 628 2.56 42.02 30.44
N ALA A 629 3.70 42.21 29.75
CA ALA A 629 4.64 43.27 30.10
C ALA A 629 4.18 44.68 29.70
N ASN A 630 3.41 44.80 28.62
CA ASN A 630 2.83 46.09 28.23
C ASN A 630 1.42 46.26 28.82
N ALA A 631 0.61 45.21 28.77
CA ALA A 631 -0.69 45.15 29.44
C ALA A 631 -1.14 43.71 29.67
N ALA A 632 -2.06 43.48 30.61
CA ALA A 632 -2.71 42.18 30.72
C ALA A 632 -3.70 41.98 29.57
N ILE A 633 -4.54 42.99 29.30
CA ILE A 633 -5.61 42.90 28.30
C ILE A 633 -5.65 44.16 27.44
N ILE A 634 -5.65 43.98 26.12
CA ILE A 634 -6.00 45.00 25.13
C ILE A 634 -7.23 44.51 24.36
N ALA A 635 -8.28 45.34 24.29
CA ALA A 635 -9.47 45.05 23.50
C ALA A 635 -9.85 46.24 22.62
N GLN A 636 -9.82 46.04 21.30
CA GLN A 636 -10.12 47.06 20.31
C GLN A 636 -11.40 46.72 19.55
N SER A 637 -12.20 47.76 19.31
CA SER A 637 -13.36 47.73 18.44
C SER A 637 -13.23 48.84 17.39
N SER A 638 -13.20 48.46 16.12
CA SER A 638 -12.98 49.41 15.01
C SER A 638 -14.24 50.14 14.57
N VAL A 639 -15.41 49.66 15.01
CA VAL A 639 -16.73 50.16 14.59
C VAL A 639 -17.65 50.40 15.80
N ALA A 640 -17.05 50.66 16.96
CA ALA A 640 -17.68 51.03 18.22
C ALA A 640 -18.65 49.97 18.83
N GLN A 641 -18.46 48.69 18.51
CA GLN A 641 -19.10 47.56 19.18
C GLN A 641 -18.81 47.55 20.68
N ALA A 642 -19.79 47.15 21.48
CA ALA A 642 -19.59 46.98 22.90
C ALA A 642 -18.51 45.93 23.22
N ILE A 643 -17.73 46.22 24.26
CA ILE A 643 -16.68 45.38 24.82
C ILE A 643 -17.11 44.97 26.23
N SER A 644 -17.23 43.68 26.48
CA SER A 644 -17.52 43.11 27.80
C SER A 644 -16.31 42.35 28.32
N ILE A 645 -15.88 42.63 29.55
CA ILE A 645 -14.75 41.96 30.20
C ILE A 645 -15.20 41.48 31.59
N SER A 646 -15.02 40.20 31.88
CA SER A 646 -15.30 39.57 33.19
C SER A 646 -14.04 38.88 33.71
N LEU A 647 -13.57 39.31 34.88
CA LEU A 647 -12.31 38.86 35.49
C LEU A 647 -12.59 38.32 36.89
N SER A 648 -12.12 37.12 37.20
CA SER A 648 -12.16 36.57 38.56
C SER A 648 -10.79 36.19 39.13
N GLY A 649 -9.75 36.13 38.29
CA GLY A 649 -8.36 35.95 38.71
C GLY A 649 -7.58 37.26 38.84
N ALA A 650 -6.26 37.16 39.00
CA ALA A 650 -5.39 38.34 39.04
C ALA A 650 -5.15 38.90 37.62
N THR A 651 -5.41 40.17 37.38
CA THR A 651 -5.15 40.83 36.09
C THR A 651 -4.15 41.95 36.29
N ARG A 652 -2.98 41.86 35.66
CA ARG A 652 -1.87 42.77 35.95
C ARG A 652 -0.85 42.90 34.83
N ASN A 653 -0.18 44.04 34.82
CA ASN A 653 1.08 44.18 34.12
C ASN A 653 2.18 43.39 34.86
N SER A 654 3.17 42.85 34.16
CA SER A 654 4.28 42.10 34.80
C SER A 654 5.19 42.95 35.70
N ALA A 655 5.19 44.28 35.53
CA ALA A 655 5.81 45.21 36.48
C ALA A 655 5.07 45.30 37.83
N GLN A 656 3.79 44.90 37.86
CA GLN A 656 2.91 44.85 39.04
C GLN A 656 2.83 46.16 39.84
N THR A 657 2.96 47.30 39.16
CA THR A 657 2.81 48.62 39.76
C THR A 657 1.44 49.21 39.44
N ALA A 658 0.94 50.10 40.31
CA ALA A 658 -0.34 50.78 40.11
C ALA A 658 -0.36 51.70 38.86
N THR A 659 0.80 52.13 38.37
CA THR A 659 0.91 53.03 37.20
C THR A 659 1.00 52.27 35.87
N ALA A 660 1.43 51.01 35.90
CA ALA A 660 1.52 50.19 34.71
C ALA A 660 0.12 49.88 34.15
N LEU A 661 0.00 49.78 32.83
CA LEU A 661 -1.28 49.52 32.16
C LEU A 661 -1.69 48.06 32.39
N ALA A 662 -2.85 47.83 33.00
CA ALA A 662 -3.42 46.48 33.17
C ALA A 662 -4.43 46.17 32.06
N VAL A 663 -5.39 47.07 31.83
CA VAL A 663 -6.46 46.90 30.83
C VAL A 663 -6.56 48.16 29.99
N LEU A 664 -6.58 47.99 28.66
CA LEU A 664 -6.95 49.05 27.72
C LEU A 664 -8.10 48.57 26.84
N THR A 665 -9.15 49.38 26.75
CA THR A 665 -10.14 49.24 25.69
C THR A 665 -10.18 50.47 24.81
N VAL A 666 -10.41 50.25 23.51
CA VAL A 666 -10.51 51.32 22.50
C VAL A 666 -11.69 50.99 21.59
N GLY A 667 -12.49 51.98 21.20
CA GLY A 667 -13.59 51.74 20.27
C GLY A 667 -14.95 52.00 20.89
N GLY A 668 -15.55 50.93 21.39
CA GLY A 668 -16.91 50.94 21.88
C GLY A 668 -17.04 51.04 23.40
N SER A 669 -18.30 51.08 23.81
CA SER A 669 -18.68 51.10 25.23
C SER A 669 -18.13 49.88 25.95
N THR A 670 -17.52 50.09 27.12
CA THR A 670 -16.86 49.04 27.89
C THR A 670 -17.62 48.73 29.17
N ALA A 671 -17.93 47.46 29.38
CA ALA A 671 -18.39 46.93 30.65
C ALA A 671 -17.29 46.02 31.24
N LEU A 672 -16.67 46.45 32.33
CA LEU A 672 -15.68 45.67 33.08
C LEU A 672 -16.27 45.22 34.42
N THR A 673 -16.40 43.91 34.60
CA THR A 673 -16.70 43.29 35.90
C THR A 673 -15.45 42.58 36.41
N ASN A 674 -14.96 42.96 37.59
CA ASN A 674 -13.78 42.36 38.19
C ASN A 674 -14.09 41.89 39.62
N ASP A 675 -14.18 40.58 39.78
CA ASP A 675 -14.31 39.89 41.06
C ASP A 675 -12.95 39.35 41.57
N GLY A 676 -11.87 39.59 40.81
CA GLY A 676 -10.49 39.21 41.14
C GLY A 676 -9.61 40.39 41.58
N THR A 677 -8.29 40.22 41.51
CA THR A 677 -7.32 41.29 41.82
C THR A 677 -6.89 42.02 40.56
N LEU A 678 -7.16 43.33 40.47
CA LEU A 678 -6.69 44.16 39.36
C LEU A 678 -5.55 45.06 39.82
N THR A 679 -4.33 44.79 39.33
CA THR A 679 -3.13 45.57 39.68
C THR A 679 -2.64 46.36 38.47
N GLY A 680 -2.90 47.66 38.48
CA GLY A 680 -2.47 48.61 37.45
C GLY A 680 -3.58 49.58 37.02
N ARG A 681 -3.24 50.47 36.11
CA ARG A 681 -4.17 51.43 35.49
C ARG A 681 -5.06 50.72 34.48
N SER A 682 -6.36 51.02 34.50
CA SER A 682 -7.29 50.67 33.43
C SER A 682 -7.71 51.92 32.65
N THR A 683 -7.68 51.85 31.33
CA THR A 683 -8.01 52.96 30.43
C THR A 683 -9.10 52.53 29.45
N PHE A 684 -10.15 53.34 29.32
CA PHE A 684 -11.25 53.09 28.39
C PHE A 684 -11.40 54.28 27.45
N VAL A 685 -11.21 54.04 26.15
CA VAL A 685 -11.28 55.06 25.10
C VAL A 685 -12.47 54.76 24.20
N VAL A 686 -13.48 55.63 24.22
CA VAL A 686 -14.69 55.48 23.40
C VAL A 686 -14.64 56.47 22.24
N TRP A 687 -15.01 56.02 21.05
CA TRP A 687 -15.16 56.91 19.89
C TRP A 687 -16.49 57.66 20.03
N THR A 688 -16.43 59.00 20.11
CA THR A 688 -17.62 59.84 19.93
C THR A 688 -17.98 59.87 18.45
N ILE A 689 -19.06 59.19 18.08
CA ILE A 689 -19.69 59.32 16.77
C ILE A 689 -20.44 60.66 16.77
N TRP A 690 -19.99 61.62 15.96
CA TRP A 690 -20.66 62.91 15.75
C TRP A 690 -21.66 62.83 14.58
#